data_AF-A0A517QQ69-F1
#
_entry.id   AF-A0A517QQ69-F1
#
_cell.length_a   1.000
_cell.length_b   1.000
_cell.length_c   1.000
_cell.angle_alpha   90.00
_cell.angle_beta   90.00
_cell.angle_gamma   90.00
#
_symmetry.space_group_name_H-M   'P 1'
#
loop_
_entity.id
_entity.type
_entity.pdbx_description
1 polymer ?
#
loop_
_entity_poly.entity_id
_entity_poly.type
_entity_poly.pdbx_seq_one_letter_code
_entity_poly.pdbx_strand_id
1 'polypeptide(L)'
;MIRLLLTTGTMLFISSVYFLYVSFVVPFTVAQKIPADQVVAQVSGYQPPVLSDTVSEHFSEVKWLQAGEIKTFQSKNTLFYTRDVERDKTSGNKVRMSPIAMLWTDPRRPDEKPYRLIAETGIVQFENQFFDAALHLKDAKPGRIVWATLEGVVHIDGADGLVIDGKQFVFSEQSGQLYSDYPVSFHYGPTANDQTEVAGTADQINLSLTPSDDAVLGKDMPRVGGVSVLTLRKDVRLDTTFFEDGVRHQALLTCDGPFEYHVLKKQATFNSRVKITHLEPGQERVMAETLEAERLRLQFEPAPNAKQNGKSSEFFDDLVLREVRAFGSTKNGLVGRNSQIRIRSEQQKLVATMQDLAYDVVTRTARFLDPKQVVVKRGDATFACPNVLVEHTVENRIQKIECRGPGSIEVSHERFGKSHAEASWVGAVNVMPDETGPLHILELLEGAQVVIPEMESVSGKRTFEMGMAANQLRLWVDLEKAERIKEPETILNQELPLTRALAAGNVKMVSKDVIIENSDLINVLLVPGVIQEEADNKILGASYTDDSRSSKERDPIYVSTDQIQINLIHDQSNGKIELKKLDGVGNVNVRHQPEASPSLQQFGGESPVVLTGTRVVATRDGAEDQQVTVLGTLDQYGEIENPATVEFGPTRIGGANLSFNQKRNEVSVIGPGAFLIPVTRDLDGKELDQPATLKVEWQEKMVFNGLDARFFEAVSCSLSGHQESISRMNCNDLTVRLSQRISLLEKPDPRKKVDVKSIEARLGVQLESRKFEGTKLVGVYQGELAEFTINQLTGDFVGLGDGEIHSWSLGDGLKLAPSDAAEANRPIRSDKEQKWRYSRLKFSGKLTGNFEQKVANFERQRIGILSAPVEQAQVKFKEDHVSMVKDAVRLDCRTLKIFQKEFNDRAYWELFAQNVNELEGQVFRAVADELSFDERLGRFILRGIGKDATLYFQERPGASFSPSSHRLIEFIPKKRSITVDGSSGLGG
;
A
#
# COMPACT_ATOMS: atom_id res chain seq x y z
N MET A 1 8.12 14.42 13.69
CA MET A 1 8.70 14.02 12.37
C MET A 1 8.03 12.75 11.85
N ILE A 2 8.19 11.60 12.53
CA ILE A 2 7.47 10.33 12.22
C ILE A 2 5.93 10.54 12.12
N ARG A 3 5.36 11.40 12.98
CA ARG A 3 3.98 11.95 12.92
C ARG A 3 3.47 12.19 11.49
N LEU A 4 4.31 12.83 10.67
CA LEU A 4 3.95 13.30 9.34
C LEU A 4 4.19 12.18 8.33
N LEU A 5 5.43 11.68 8.27
CA LEU A 5 5.93 10.80 7.22
C LEU A 5 5.18 9.45 7.17
N LEU A 6 4.94 8.80 8.32
CA LEU A 6 4.21 7.53 8.38
C LEU A 6 2.73 7.70 8.01
N THR A 7 2.15 8.84 8.39
CA THR A 7 0.74 9.16 8.11
C THR A 7 0.55 9.55 6.64
N THR A 8 1.48 10.34 6.06
CA THR A 8 1.45 10.67 4.63
C THR A 8 1.70 9.43 3.77
N GLY A 9 2.72 8.61 4.05
CA GLY A 9 2.97 7.38 3.28
C GLY A 9 1.78 6.42 3.26
N THR A 10 1.06 6.31 4.39
CA THR A 10 -0.17 5.49 4.46
C THR A 10 -1.38 6.15 3.77
N MET A 11 -1.56 7.47 3.95
CA MET A 11 -2.61 8.23 3.27
C MET A 11 -2.42 8.19 1.74
N LEU A 12 -1.16 8.20 1.28
CA LEU A 12 -0.78 7.99 -0.11
C LEU A 12 -1.13 6.56 -0.55
N PHE A 13 -0.72 5.52 0.17
CA PHE A 13 -1.12 4.13 -0.13
C PHE A 13 -2.65 3.98 -0.32
N ILE A 14 -3.47 4.63 0.51
CA ILE A 14 -4.94 4.64 0.35
C ILE A 14 -5.43 5.53 -0.79
N SER A 15 -4.72 6.62 -1.11
CA SER A 15 -5.03 7.42 -2.30
C SER A 15 -4.81 6.58 -3.57
N SER A 16 -3.69 5.88 -3.68
CA SER A 16 -3.46 4.81 -4.68
C SER A 16 -4.56 3.77 -4.64
N VAL A 17 -4.84 3.33 -3.42
CA VAL A 17 -5.94 2.46 -3.00
C VAL A 17 -7.23 2.73 -3.80
N TYR A 18 -7.68 3.95 -3.55
CA TYR A 18 -8.94 4.55 -3.94
C TYR A 18 -8.98 4.93 -5.42
N PHE A 19 -7.90 5.47 -5.99
CA PHE A 19 -7.86 5.78 -7.42
C PHE A 19 -7.88 4.52 -8.29
N LEU A 20 -7.21 3.44 -7.88
CA LEU A 20 -7.32 2.15 -8.57
C LEU A 20 -8.77 1.64 -8.54
N TYR A 21 -9.43 1.77 -7.40
CA TYR A 21 -10.85 1.45 -7.28
C TYR A 21 -11.75 2.30 -8.20
N VAL A 22 -11.64 3.63 -8.17
CA VAL A 22 -12.43 4.52 -9.04
C VAL A 22 -12.23 4.14 -10.50
N SER A 23 -10.97 3.84 -10.87
CA SER A 23 -10.61 3.43 -12.21
C SER A 23 -11.26 2.10 -12.59
N PHE A 24 -11.27 1.11 -11.70
CA PHE A 24 -11.71 -0.24 -12.07
C PHE A 24 -13.22 -0.48 -11.91
N VAL A 25 -13.89 0.19 -10.98
CA VAL A 25 -15.30 -0.11 -10.62
C VAL A 25 -16.30 0.82 -11.28
N VAL A 26 -16.07 2.14 -11.18
CA VAL A 26 -17.02 3.15 -11.69
C VAL A 26 -17.30 2.98 -13.19
N PRO A 27 -16.37 2.51 -14.05
CA PRO A 27 -16.67 2.27 -15.46
C PRO A 27 -17.62 1.12 -15.78
N PHE A 28 -18.13 0.38 -14.79
CA PHE A 28 -18.87 -0.85 -15.02
C PHE A 28 -20.29 -0.87 -14.40
N THR A 29 -20.59 -0.03 -13.40
CA THR A 29 -21.67 -0.34 -12.45
C THR A 29 -23.02 0.38 -12.59
N VAL A 30 -23.11 1.54 -13.26
CA VAL A 30 -24.35 2.37 -13.25
C VAL A 30 -25.42 1.88 -14.24
N ALA A 31 -26.60 1.48 -13.72
CA ALA A 31 -27.85 1.27 -14.48
C ALA A 31 -29.07 1.80 -13.68
N GLN A 32 -30.05 2.43 -14.35
CA GLN A 32 -31.29 2.94 -13.71
C GLN A 32 -32.55 2.61 -14.52
N LYS A 33 -33.66 2.29 -13.83
CA LYS A 33 -34.93 1.78 -14.39
C LYS A 33 -36.06 2.82 -14.26
N ILE A 34 -37.02 2.83 -15.20
CA ILE A 34 -38.10 3.84 -15.34
C ILE A 34 -39.50 3.18 -15.23
N PRO A 35 -40.54 3.83 -14.65
CA PRO A 35 -41.92 3.31 -14.57
C PRO A 35 -42.86 3.76 -15.72
N ALA A 36 -44.09 3.20 -15.78
CA ALA A 36 -44.95 3.09 -16.98
C ALA A 36 -46.32 3.84 -16.95
N ASP A 37 -47.17 3.54 -17.96
CA ASP A 37 -48.59 3.93 -18.24
C ASP A 37 -48.86 5.32 -18.90
N GLN A 38 -49.88 5.56 -19.76
CA GLN A 38 -51.06 4.76 -20.20
C GLN A 38 -51.64 5.17 -21.60
N VAL A 39 -52.68 4.46 -22.09
CA VAL A 39 -53.29 4.50 -23.45
C VAL A 39 -54.73 5.04 -23.48
N VAL A 40 -55.21 5.70 -24.58
CA VAL A 40 -56.65 5.72 -25.02
C VAL A 40 -56.80 5.80 -26.57
N ALA A 41 -57.88 5.24 -27.14
CA ALA A 41 -58.16 5.05 -28.58
C ALA A 41 -59.45 5.75 -29.12
N GLN A 42 -60.00 5.27 -30.27
CA GLN A 42 -61.41 5.31 -30.81
C GLN A 42 -61.73 6.20 -32.05
N VAL A 43 -62.66 5.89 -33.01
CA VAL A 43 -63.06 4.66 -33.78
C VAL A 43 -63.76 5.04 -35.14
N SER A 44 -64.00 4.06 -36.04
CA SER A 44 -65.08 3.96 -37.08
C SER A 44 -64.92 4.69 -38.44
N GLY A 45 -65.38 4.16 -39.61
CA GLY A 45 -66.09 2.92 -40.01
C GLY A 45 -65.71 2.52 -41.47
N TYR A 46 -66.45 1.81 -42.35
CA TYR A 46 -67.81 1.20 -42.39
C TYR A 46 -67.91 0.23 -43.64
N GLN A 47 -68.92 -0.64 -43.77
CA GLN A 47 -69.20 -1.57 -44.92
C GLN A 47 -70.75 -1.66 -45.19
N PRO A 48 -71.38 -2.50 -46.07
CA PRO A 48 -70.94 -3.60 -46.99
C PRO A 48 -71.77 -3.63 -48.35
N PRO A 49 -72.19 -4.77 -48.98
CA PRO A 49 -71.46 -5.86 -49.69
C PRO A 49 -72.00 -6.24 -51.12
N VAL A 50 -71.50 -7.37 -51.68
CA VAL A 50 -72.18 -8.44 -52.48
C VAL A 50 -71.78 -8.65 -53.96
N LEU A 51 -71.19 -9.84 -54.20
CA LEU A 51 -70.93 -10.64 -55.40
C LEU A 51 -70.14 -10.03 -56.59
N SER A 52 -69.37 -8.98 -56.34
CA SER A 52 -67.97 -8.94 -56.80
C SER A 52 -66.99 -9.54 -55.76
N ASP A 53 -67.54 -10.19 -54.73
CA ASP A 53 -66.95 -10.38 -53.40
C ASP A 53 -65.47 -10.74 -53.40
N THR A 54 -65.04 -11.92 -53.86
CA THR A 54 -63.61 -12.31 -53.74
C THR A 54 -62.63 -11.30 -54.37
N VAL A 55 -63.03 -10.59 -55.43
CA VAL A 55 -62.20 -9.58 -56.11
C VAL A 55 -62.34 -8.19 -55.47
N SER A 56 -63.49 -7.85 -54.87
CA SER A 56 -63.66 -6.60 -54.11
C SER A 56 -63.25 -6.70 -52.64
N GLU A 57 -63.15 -7.90 -52.09
CA GLU A 57 -62.70 -8.23 -50.73
C GLU A 57 -61.18 -8.38 -50.71
N HIS A 58 -60.60 -9.11 -51.68
CA HIS A 58 -59.16 -9.38 -51.73
C HIS A 58 -58.40 -8.64 -52.83
N PHE A 59 -59.01 -7.88 -53.74
CA PHE A 59 -58.27 -7.14 -54.79
C PHE A 59 -58.90 -5.78 -55.15
N SER A 60 -59.52 -5.10 -54.17
CA SER A 60 -60.20 -3.81 -54.35
C SER A 60 -59.32 -2.71 -54.98
N GLU A 61 -58.02 -2.74 -54.66
CA GLU A 61 -57.01 -1.79 -55.12
C GLU A 61 -56.53 -2.04 -56.56
N VAL A 62 -56.73 -3.25 -57.07
CA VAL A 62 -56.18 -3.70 -58.36
C VAL A 62 -57.11 -3.31 -59.50
N LYS A 63 -56.98 -2.07 -59.97
CA LYS A 63 -57.81 -1.47 -61.03
C LYS A 63 -58.07 -2.37 -62.25
N TRP A 64 -57.11 -3.21 -62.62
CA TRP A 64 -57.25 -4.07 -63.81
C TRP A 64 -58.19 -5.27 -63.60
N LEU A 65 -58.35 -5.73 -62.34
CA LEU A 65 -59.29 -6.78 -61.91
C LEU A 65 -60.73 -6.27 -61.73
N GLN A 66 -60.94 -4.96 -61.78
CA GLN A 66 -62.27 -4.34 -61.74
C GLN A 66 -62.82 -4.05 -63.17
N ALA A 67 -62.18 -4.58 -64.22
CA ALA A 67 -62.52 -4.35 -65.62
C ALA A 67 -63.13 -5.60 -66.29
N GLY A 68 -64.01 -5.39 -67.28
CA GLY A 68 -65.00 -6.38 -67.72
C GLY A 68 -64.54 -7.65 -68.43
N GLU A 69 -63.26 -7.82 -68.79
CA GLU A 69 -62.74 -9.04 -69.40
C GLU A 69 -61.54 -9.59 -68.63
N ILE A 70 -61.80 -10.59 -67.78
CA ILE A 70 -60.80 -11.31 -66.98
C ILE A 70 -61.05 -12.81 -67.16
N LYS A 71 -59.98 -13.53 -67.52
CA LYS A 71 -59.95 -14.99 -67.59
C LYS A 71 -59.57 -15.51 -66.19
N THR A 72 -60.42 -16.34 -65.61
CA THR A 72 -60.18 -16.97 -64.30
C THR A 72 -59.89 -18.46 -64.44
N PHE A 73 -58.94 -18.98 -63.68
CA PHE A 73 -58.67 -20.40 -63.54
C PHE A 73 -58.70 -20.78 -62.05
N GLN A 74 -59.36 -21.89 -61.69
CA GLN A 74 -59.61 -22.29 -60.31
C GLN A 74 -59.17 -23.73 -60.08
N SER A 75 -58.28 -23.91 -59.10
CA SER A 75 -58.04 -25.18 -58.39
C SER A 75 -58.71 -25.12 -57.01
N LYS A 76 -58.72 -26.26 -56.29
CA LYS A 76 -59.37 -26.42 -54.98
C LYS A 76 -58.94 -25.39 -53.93
N ASN A 77 -57.68 -24.94 -53.99
CA ASN A 77 -57.06 -24.05 -53.01
C ASN A 77 -56.46 -22.77 -53.64
N THR A 78 -56.59 -22.60 -54.97
CA THR A 78 -55.91 -21.52 -55.70
C THR A 78 -56.79 -20.97 -56.81
N LEU A 79 -56.95 -19.65 -56.84
CA LEU A 79 -57.63 -18.89 -57.89
C LEU A 79 -56.60 -18.05 -58.63
N PHE A 80 -56.58 -18.15 -59.95
CA PHE A 80 -55.77 -17.33 -60.85
C PHE A 80 -56.68 -16.41 -61.67
N TYR A 81 -56.22 -15.18 -61.88
CA TYR A 81 -56.87 -14.16 -62.68
C TYR A 81 -55.86 -13.62 -63.68
N THR A 82 -56.27 -13.44 -64.94
CA THR A 82 -55.43 -12.83 -65.98
C THR A 82 -56.28 -12.19 -67.07
N ARG A 83 -55.71 -11.28 -67.86
CA ARG A 83 -56.40 -10.78 -69.07
C ARG A 83 -56.05 -11.64 -70.25
N ASP A 84 -54.76 -11.75 -70.55
CA ASP A 84 -54.25 -12.48 -71.71
C ASP A 84 -53.47 -13.72 -71.30
N VAL A 85 -53.66 -14.78 -72.08
CA VAL A 85 -53.11 -16.10 -71.79
C VAL A 85 -52.58 -16.70 -73.10
N GLU A 86 -51.26 -16.84 -73.16
CA GLU A 86 -50.54 -17.39 -74.31
C GLU A 86 -49.92 -18.74 -73.93
N ARG A 87 -50.08 -19.74 -74.80
CA ARG A 87 -49.45 -21.05 -74.61
C ARG A 87 -48.11 -21.08 -75.35
N ASP A 88 -47.08 -21.61 -74.70
CA ASP A 88 -45.85 -21.98 -75.40
C ASP A 88 -46.14 -23.16 -76.34
N LYS A 89 -46.07 -22.89 -77.65
CA LYS A 89 -46.31 -23.87 -78.72
C LYS A 89 -45.26 -24.99 -78.75
N THR A 90 -44.14 -24.83 -78.04
CA THR A 90 -42.98 -25.71 -78.09
C THR A 90 -42.99 -26.80 -77.01
N SER A 91 -43.50 -26.49 -75.81
CA SER A 91 -43.47 -27.40 -74.64
C SER A 91 -44.81 -28.01 -74.26
N GLY A 92 -45.93 -27.35 -74.58
CA GLY A 92 -47.29 -27.87 -74.34
C GLY A 92 -47.77 -27.87 -72.88
N ASN A 93 -46.89 -27.54 -71.91
CA ASN A 93 -47.18 -27.44 -70.49
C ASN A 93 -46.81 -26.09 -69.85
N LYS A 94 -46.31 -25.12 -70.64
CA LYS A 94 -46.03 -23.75 -70.22
C LYS A 94 -47.11 -22.77 -70.70
N VAL A 95 -47.50 -21.87 -69.80
CA VAL A 95 -48.51 -20.84 -70.04
C VAL A 95 -47.97 -19.48 -69.56
N ARG A 96 -48.00 -18.47 -70.42
CA ARG A 96 -47.73 -17.06 -70.10
C ARG A 96 -49.06 -16.35 -69.84
N MET A 97 -49.16 -15.62 -68.73
CA MET A 97 -50.36 -14.92 -68.28
C MET A 97 -50.01 -13.45 -68.01
N SER A 98 -50.71 -12.50 -68.63
CA SER A 98 -50.36 -11.07 -68.61
C SER A 98 -51.60 -10.17 -68.49
N PRO A 99 -51.69 -9.30 -67.47
CA PRO A 99 -51.09 -9.45 -66.14
C PRO A 99 -51.61 -10.71 -65.42
N ILE A 100 -51.01 -11.06 -64.29
CA ILE A 100 -51.44 -12.20 -63.45
C ILE A 100 -51.76 -11.72 -62.03
N ALA A 101 -52.83 -12.25 -61.46
CA ALA A 101 -53.04 -12.27 -60.02
C ALA A 101 -53.41 -13.69 -59.56
N MET A 102 -52.99 -14.06 -58.37
CA MET A 102 -53.24 -15.36 -57.75
C MET A 102 -53.67 -15.15 -56.31
N LEU A 103 -54.67 -15.92 -55.88
CA LEU A 103 -55.15 -16.01 -54.50
C LEU A 103 -55.00 -17.48 -54.07
N TRP A 104 -54.27 -17.74 -52.99
CA TRP A 104 -54.02 -19.08 -52.46
C TRP A 104 -54.43 -19.17 -50.99
N THR A 105 -55.28 -20.16 -50.69
CA THR A 105 -55.70 -20.49 -49.33
C THR A 105 -54.95 -21.73 -48.87
N ASP A 106 -54.07 -21.58 -47.90
CA ASP A 106 -53.25 -22.67 -47.36
C ASP A 106 -54.16 -23.78 -46.77
N PRO A 107 -54.08 -25.04 -47.26
CA PRO A 107 -54.89 -26.13 -46.73
C PRO A 107 -54.67 -26.40 -45.23
N ARG A 108 -53.52 -26.00 -44.68
CA ARG A 108 -53.15 -26.15 -43.26
C ARG A 108 -53.86 -25.11 -42.37
N ARG A 109 -54.21 -23.97 -42.96
CA ARG A 109 -54.67 -22.73 -42.30
C ARG A 109 -55.84 -22.11 -43.08
N PRO A 110 -56.98 -22.82 -43.22
CA PRO A 110 -58.09 -22.34 -44.03
C PRO A 110 -58.80 -21.11 -43.46
N ASP A 111 -58.61 -20.84 -42.16
CA ASP A 111 -59.25 -19.73 -41.43
C ASP A 111 -58.39 -18.45 -41.38
N GLU A 112 -57.15 -18.48 -41.91
CA GLU A 112 -56.24 -17.34 -41.96
C GLU A 112 -56.40 -16.53 -43.26
N LYS A 113 -55.86 -15.30 -43.28
CA LYS A 113 -55.90 -14.43 -44.46
C LYS A 113 -55.20 -15.12 -45.64
N PRO A 114 -55.88 -15.31 -46.80
CA PRO A 114 -55.28 -15.97 -47.96
C PRO A 114 -54.12 -15.15 -48.53
N TYR A 115 -53.16 -15.85 -49.12
CA TYR A 115 -52.02 -15.21 -49.78
C TYR A 115 -52.44 -14.70 -51.16
N ARG A 116 -52.09 -13.45 -51.44
CA ARG A 116 -52.26 -12.77 -52.72
C ARG A 116 -50.90 -12.64 -53.39
N LEU A 117 -50.89 -12.76 -54.72
CA LEU A 117 -49.71 -12.59 -55.55
C LEU A 117 -50.16 -11.84 -56.81
N ILE A 118 -49.52 -10.72 -57.12
CA ILE A 118 -49.85 -9.85 -58.26
C ILE A 118 -48.55 -9.60 -59.04
N ALA A 119 -48.56 -9.82 -60.36
CA ALA A 119 -47.40 -9.55 -61.21
C ALA A 119 -47.79 -9.06 -62.61
N GLU A 120 -46.87 -8.34 -63.27
CA GLU A 120 -47.06 -7.88 -64.66
C GLU A 120 -47.14 -9.03 -65.66
N THR A 121 -46.44 -10.14 -65.43
CA THR A 121 -46.60 -11.38 -66.19
C THR A 121 -46.15 -12.60 -65.39
N GLY A 122 -46.92 -13.70 -65.46
CA GLY A 122 -46.52 -15.00 -64.94
C GLY A 122 -46.33 -16.02 -66.05
N ILE A 123 -45.16 -16.64 -66.15
CA ILE A 123 -44.93 -17.87 -66.93
C ILE A 123 -44.99 -19.05 -65.97
N VAL A 124 -45.97 -19.93 -66.11
CA VAL A 124 -46.15 -21.10 -65.25
C VAL A 124 -45.98 -22.38 -66.06
N GLN A 125 -45.14 -23.29 -65.57
CA GLN A 125 -45.01 -24.66 -66.08
C GLN A 125 -45.72 -25.64 -65.14
N PHE A 126 -46.53 -26.51 -65.73
CA PHE A 126 -47.29 -27.52 -65.03
C PHE A 126 -46.76 -28.94 -65.31
N GLU A 127 -47.18 -29.91 -64.48
CA GLU A 127 -46.70 -31.29 -64.48
C GLU A 127 -47.03 -32.08 -65.75
N ASN A 128 -48.30 -32.11 -66.18
CA ASN A 128 -48.68 -32.86 -67.39
C ASN A 128 -48.67 -31.95 -68.64
N GLN A 129 -49.13 -32.45 -69.79
CA GLN A 129 -49.39 -31.65 -71.00
C GLN A 129 -50.90 -31.68 -71.31
N PHE A 130 -51.47 -30.56 -71.79
CA PHE A 130 -52.95 -30.37 -71.86
C PHE A 130 -53.41 -30.05 -73.29
N PHE A 131 -52.93 -30.83 -74.25
CA PHE A 131 -53.22 -30.61 -75.66
C PHE A 131 -54.70 -30.86 -75.98
N ASP A 132 -55.48 -29.78 -76.04
CA ASP A 132 -56.50 -29.62 -77.08
C ASP A 132 -56.71 -28.13 -77.44
N ALA A 133 -57.25 -27.89 -78.63
CA ALA A 133 -57.17 -26.61 -79.34
C ALA A 133 -58.17 -25.52 -78.90
N ALA A 134 -59.08 -25.83 -77.96
CA ALA A 134 -60.05 -24.87 -77.41
C ALA A 134 -59.70 -24.50 -75.96
N LEU A 135 -59.59 -23.19 -75.66
CA LEU A 135 -59.18 -22.70 -74.34
C LEU A 135 -60.38 -22.58 -73.38
N HIS A 136 -61.03 -23.70 -73.06
CA HIS A 136 -61.90 -23.79 -71.87
C HIS A 136 -61.08 -24.30 -70.67
N LEU A 137 -60.41 -23.36 -69.99
CA LEU A 137 -59.59 -23.63 -68.79
C LEU A 137 -60.35 -24.28 -67.62
N LYS A 138 -61.67 -24.39 -67.69
CA LYS A 138 -62.50 -25.13 -66.71
C LYS A 138 -62.37 -26.66 -66.82
N ASP A 139 -62.05 -27.18 -68.01
CA ASP A 139 -62.08 -28.63 -68.28
C ASP A 139 -60.68 -29.27 -68.35
N ALA A 140 -59.63 -28.45 -68.49
CA ALA A 140 -58.25 -28.90 -68.45
C ALA A 140 -57.82 -29.27 -67.02
N LYS A 141 -57.10 -30.40 -66.86
CA LYS A 141 -56.48 -30.80 -65.59
C LYS A 141 -54.97 -30.58 -65.66
N PRO A 142 -54.47 -29.36 -65.35
CA PRO A 142 -53.04 -29.07 -65.51
C PRO A 142 -52.12 -29.93 -64.62
N GLY A 143 -52.63 -30.47 -63.51
CA GLY A 143 -51.76 -31.04 -62.48
C GLY A 143 -51.00 -29.93 -61.75
N ARG A 144 -49.92 -30.28 -61.05
CA ARG A 144 -49.24 -29.31 -60.19
C ARG A 144 -48.33 -28.35 -60.94
N ILE A 145 -48.08 -27.19 -60.34
CA ILE A 145 -47.02 -26.26 -60.74
C ILE A 145 -45.66 -26.88 -60.39
N VAL A 146 -44.75 -26.95 -61.36
CA VAL A 146 -43.38 -27.47 -61.17
C VAL A 146 -42.30 -26.40 -61.36
N TRP A 147 -42.61 -25.30 -62.04
CA TRP A 147 -41.73 -24.16 -62.24
C TRP A 147 -42.57 -22.91 -62.56
N ALA A 148 -42.11 -21.73 -62.15
CA ALA A 148 -42.76 -20.47 -62.51
C ALA A 148 -41.77 -19.29 -62.55
N THR A 149 -42.02 -18.32 -63.42
CA THR A 149 -41.35 -17.01 -63.40
C THR A 149 -42.39 -15.89 -63.36
N LEU A 150 -42.19 -14.91 -62.48
CA LEU A 150 -43.03 -13.71 -62.34
C LEU A 150 -42.23 -12.50 -62.82
N GLU A 151 -42.45 -12.10 -64.07
CA GLU A 151 -41.78 -10.97 -64.72
C GLU A 151 -42.41 -9.63 -64.33
N GLY A 152 -41.61 -8.56 -64.39
CA GLY A 152 -42.01 -7.19 -64.02
C GLY A 152 -42.03 -6.95 -62.51
N VAL A 153 -42.81 -5.97 -62.06
CA VAL A 153 -43.13 -5.75 -60.63
C VAL A 153 -43.98 -6.90 -60.10
N VAL A 154 -43.64 -7.37 -58.89
CA VAL A 154 -44.33 -8.45 -58.18
C VAL A 154 -44.64 -7.98 -56.75
N HIS A 155 -45.89 -8.13 -56.34
CA HIS A 155 -46.37 -7.91 -54.98
C HIS A 155 -46.96 -9.21 -54.43
N ILE A 156 -46.59 -9.59 -53.21
CA ILE A 156 -47.13 -10.74 -52.50
C ILE A 156 -47.51 -10.28 -51.09
N ASP A 157 -48.70 -10.64 -50.61
CA ASP A 157 -49.08 -10.42 -49.21
C ASP A 157 -49.97 -11.55 -48.70
N GLY A 158 -50.16 -11.69 -47.39
CA GLY A 158 -50.98 -12.78 -46.85
C GLY A 158 -51.23 -12.71 -45.36
N ALA A 159 -51.23 -13.87 -44.72
CA ALA A 159 -51.31 -14.05 -43.27
C ALA A 159 -50.14 -13.36 -42.53
N ASP A 160 -50.32 -13.17 -41.22
CA ASP A 160 -49.27 -12.70 -40.28
C ASP A 160 -48.58 -11.39 -40.66
N GLY A 161 -49.28 -10.50 -41.37
CA GLY A 161 -48.75 -9.21 -41.81
C GLY A 161 -47.69 -9.31 -42.92
N LEU A 162 -47.52 -10.49 -43.52
CA LEU A 162 -46.55 -10.71 -44.60
C LEU A 162 -46.86 -9.80 -45.80
N VAL A 163 -45.85 -9.05 -46.24
CA VAL A 163 -45.79 -8.36 -47.53
C VAL A 163 -44.39 -8.56 -48.13
N ILE A 164 -44.30 -8.79 -49.44
CA ILE A 164 -43.06 -8.86 -50.23
C ILE A 164 -43.30 -8.13 -51.56
N ASP A 165 -42.52 -7.08 -51.79
CA ASP A 165 -42.50 -6.33 -53.05
C ASP A 165 -41.13 -6.53 -53.73
N GLY A 166 -41.12 -6.84 -55.02
CA GLY A 166 -39.88 -7.07 -55.76
C GLY A 166 -40.09 -7.17 -57.26
N LYS A 167 -39.13 -7.79 -57.96
CA LYS A 167 -39.18 -8.02 -59.41
C LYS A 167 -38.62 -9.38 -59.79
N GLN A 168 -39.06 -9.95 -60.91
CA GLN A 168 -38.47 -11.15 -61.53
C GLN A 168 -38.18 -12.30 -60.55
N PHE A 169 -39.23 -12.85 -59.94
CA PHE A 169 -39.10 -14.06 -59.12
C PHE A 169 -39.11 -15.32 -59.99
N VAL A 170 -38.23 -16.28 -59.69
CA VAL A 170 -38.13 -17.59 -60.36
C VAL A 170 -38.27 -18.69 -59.32
N PHE A 171 -39.25 -19.57 -59.52
CA PHE A 171 -39.52 -20.78 -58.73
C PHE A 171 -39.19 -22.03 -59.54
N SER A 172 -38.56 -23.02 -58.90
CA SER A 172 -38.22 -24.31 -59.49
C SER A 172 -38.34 -25.43 -58.46
N GLU A 173 -39.26 -26.37 -58.67
CA GLU A 173 -39.42 -27.58 -57.84
C GLU A 173 -38.18 -28.47 -57.93
N GLN A 174 -37.61 -28.64 -59.13
CA GLN A 174 -36.47 -29.52 -59.37
C GLN A 174 -35.18 -29.06 -58.68
N SER A 175 -34.90 -27.76 -58.67
CA SER A 175 -33.72 -27.21 -57.97
C SER A 175 -34.02 -26.82 -56.52
N GLY A 176 -35.28 -26.96 -56.07
CA GLY A 176 -35.70 -26.60 -54.71
C GLY A 176 -35.42 -25.13 -54.37
N GLN A 177 -35.68 -24.20 -55.30
CA GLN A 177 -35.34 -22.78 -55.13
C GLN A 177 -36.48 -21.84 -55.54
N LEU A 178 -36.64 -20.76 -54.77
CA LEU A 178 -37.36 -19.54 -55.16
C LEU A 178 -36.39 -18.37 -55.01
N TYR A 179 -36.08 -17.63 -56.07
CA TYR A 179 -35.13 -16.51 -56.00
C TYR A 179 -35.55 -15.32 -56.84
N SER A 180 -34.98 -14.16 -56.53
CA SER A 180 -34.94 -12.97 -57.38
C SER A 180 -33.54 -12.35 -57.27
N ASP A 181 -32.97 -12.01 -58.43
CA ASP A 181 -31.70 -11.28 -58.54
C ASP A 181 -31.90 -9.75 -58.57
N TYR A 182 -33.09 -9.27 -58.21
CA TYR A 182 -33.49 -7.86 -58.18
C TYR A 182 -33.88 -7.39 -56.77
N PRO A 183 -33.83 -6.06 -56.49
CA PRO A 183 -34.17 -5.52 -55.19
C PRO A 183 -35.56 -5.94 -54.72
N VAL A 184 -35.62 -6.34 -53.45
CA VAL A 184 -36.82 -6.76 -52.73
C VAL A 184 -36.98 -5.92 -51.47
N SER A 185 -38.22 -5.60 -51.12
CA SER A 185 -38.61 -5.12 -49.80
C SER A 185 -39.65 -6.06 -49.20
N PHE A 186 -39.65 -6.23 -47.89
CA PHE A 186 -40.59 -7.11 -47.19
C PHE A 186 -40.98 -6.56 -45.83
N HIS A 187 -42.07 -7.09 -45.30
CA HIS A 187 -42.67 -6.77 -44.01
C HIS A 187 -43.33 -8.03 -43.43
N TYR A 188 -43.31 -8.20 -42.11
CA TYR A 188 -43.93 -9.29 -41.38
C TYR A 188 -44.32 -8.83 -39.98
N GLY A 189 -45.44 -9.33 -39.46
CA GLY A 189 -46.06 -8.87 -38.21
C GLY A 189 -46.68 -7.47 -38.32
N PRO A 190 -47.13 -6.87 -37.21
CA PRO A 190 -47.45 -7.57 -35.97
C PRO A 190 -48.63 -8.54 -36.16
N THR A 191 -48.67 -9.60 -35.36
CA THR A 191 -49.76 -10.60 -35.35
C THR A 191 -50.71 -10.35 -34.17
N ALA A 192 -51.74 -11.19 -34.01
CA ALA A 192 -52.65 -11.09 -32.86
C ALA A 192 -51.98 -11.46 -31.52
N ASN A 193 -50.89 -12.23 -31.55
CA ASN A 193 -50.20 -12.75 -30.36
C ASN A 193 -48.79 -12.15 -30.17
N ASP A 194 -48.18 -11.61 -31.22
CA ASP A 194 -46.84 -11.00 -31.19
C ASP A 194 -46.89 -9.59 -31.78
N GLN A 195 -46.45 -8.59 -31.00
CA GLN A 195 -46.34 -7.20 -31.45
C GLN A 195 -45.01 -6.87 -32.15
N THR A 196 -44.18 -7.89 -32.38
CA THR A 196 -42.95 -7.76 -33.18
C THR A 196 -43.28 -7.50 -34.65
N GLU A 197 -42.62 -6.50 -35.22
CA GLU A 197 -42.72 -6.10 -36.63
C GLU A 197 -41.32 -6.19 -37.25
N VAL A 198 -41.19 -6.87 -38.38
CA VAL A 198 -39.92 -7.00 -39.11
C VAL A 198 -40.12 -6.52 -40.54
N ALA A 199 -39.55 -5.35 -40.85
CA ALA A 199 -39.44 -4.84 -42.20
C ALA A 199 -38.01 -4.98 -42.72
N GLY A 200 -37.81 -4.97 -44.03
CA GLY A 200 -36.46 -5.00 -44.58
C GLY A 200 -36.37 -4.81 -46.09
N THR A 201 -35.15 -4.62 -46.57
CA THR A 201 -34.78 -4.52 -47.99
C THR A 201 -33.50 -5.28 -48.27
N ALA A 202 -33.36 -5.83 -49.48
CA ALA A 202 -32.09 -6.39 -49.97
C ALA A 202 -32.01 -6.29 -51.49
N ASP A 203 -30.79 -6.33 -52.04
CA ASP A 203 -30.56 -6.32 -53.49
C ASP A 203 -31.06 -7.59 -54.19
N GLN A 204 -31.09 -8.74 -53.49
CA GLN A 204 -31.46 -10.06 -54.02
C GLN A 204 -31.95 -10.99 -52.89
N ILE A 205 -32.86 -11.90 -53.21
CA ILE A 205 -33.39 -12.93 -52.29
C ILE A 205 -33.31 -14.33 -52.90
N ASN A 206 -33.02 -15.34 -52.07
CA ASN A 206 -33.05 -16.75 -52.43
C ASN A 206 -33.57 -17.58 -51.26
N LEU A 207 -34.64 -18.35 -51.48
CA LEU A 207 -35.14 -19.37 -50.57
C LEU A 207 -34.70 -20.75 -51.09
N SER A 208 -33.99 -21.49 -50.26
CA SER A 208 -33.75 -22.93 -50.46
C SER A 208 -34.91 -23.69 -49.83
N LEU A 209 -35.55 -24.56 -50.60
CA LEU A 209 -36.80 -25.22 -50.26
C LEU A 209 -36.56 -26.70 -49.93
N THR A 210 -37.33 -27.23 -48.99
CA THR A 210 -37.31 -28.65 -48.62
C THR A 210 -38.30 -29.40 -49.51
N PRO A 211 -37.89 -30.45 -50.25
CA PRO A 211 -38.83 -31.27 -51.03
C PRO A 211 -39.78 -32.03 -50.12
N SER A 212 -40.98 -32.34 -50.60
CA SER A 212 -41.98 -33.15 -49.88
C SER A 212 -42.81 -33.97 -50.86
N ASP A 213 -42.84 -35.29 -50.67
CA ASP A 213 -43.70 -36.18 -51.47
C ASP A 213 -45.19 -35.93 -51.24
N ASP A 214 -45.53 -35.39 -50.06
CA ASP A 214 -46.89 -35.02 -49.67
C ASP A 214 -47.34 -33.69 -50.31
N ALA A 215 -48.64 -33.61 -50.62
CA ALA A 215 -49.26 -32.43 -51.22
C ALA A 215 -49.60 -31.33 -50.18
N VAL A 216 -48.63 -30.96 -49.34
CA VAL A 216 -48.79 -30.11 -48.14
C VAL A 216 -49.41 -28.74 -48.47
N LEU A 217 -49.00 -28.10 -49.57
CA LEU A 217 -49.51 -26.80 -50.02
C LEU A 217 -50.82 -26.90 -50.82
N GLY A 218 -51.31 -28.11 -51.08
CA GLY A 218 -52.45 -28.40 -51.93
C GLY A 218 -52.09 -29.34 -53.09
N LYS A 219 -53.08 -30.05 -53.63
CA LYS A 219 -52.87 -31.12 -54.64
C LYS A 219 -52.10 -30.64 -55.88
N ASP A 220 -52.49 -29.47 -56.39
CA ASP A 220 -51.99 -28.86 -57.62
C ASP A 220 -50.91 -27.77 -57.34
N MET A 221 -50.45 -27.66 -56.09
CA MET A 221 -49.33 -26.81 -55.70
C MET A 221 -48.02 -27.62 -55.69
N PRO A 222 -46.84 -26.96 -55.71
CA PRO A 222 -45.56 -27.66 -55.76
C PRO A 222 -45.30 -28.58 -54.56
N ARG A 223 -44.46 -29.60 -54.78
CA ARG A 223 -44.04 -30.61 -53.80
C ARG A 223 -42.94 -30.09 -52.86
N VAL A 224 -43.30 -29.05 -52.11
CA VAL A 224 -42.44 -28.34 -51.16
C VAL A 224 -43.01 -28.47 -49.75
N GLY A 225 -42.21 -28.98 -48.82
CA GLY A 225 -42.56 -29.12 -47.40
C GLY A 225 -42.29 -27.85 -46.58
N GLY A 226 -41.46 -26.94 -47.07
CA GLY A 226 -41.13 -25.69 -46.39
C GLY A 226 -39.84 -25.03 -46.89
N VAL A 227 -39.40 -23.99 -46.19
CA VAL A 227 -38.09 -23.34 -46.40
C VAL A 227 -37.04 -23.99 -45.49
N SER A 228 -35.85 -24.26 -46.03
CA SER A 228 -34.69 -24.73 -45.26
C SER A 228 -33.70 -23.61 -44.95
N VAL A 229 -33.50 -22.69 -45.90
CA VAL A 229 -32.62 -21.51 -45.77
C VAL A 229 -33.26 -20.31 -46.48
N LEU A 230 -33.35 -19.18 -45.78
CA LEU A 230 -33.63 -17.86 -46.35
C LEU A 230 -32.29 -17.12 -46.51
N THR A 231 -32.00 -16.62 -47.70
CA THR A 231 -30.80 -15.83 -47.99
C THR A 231 -31.18 -14.48 -48.62
N LEU A 232 -30.74 -13.38 -48.03
CA LEU A 232 -30.74 -12.04 -48.63
C LEU A 232 -29.27 -11.73 -48.97
N ARG A 233 -28.91 -11.58 -50.25
CA ARG A 233 -27.49 -11.78 -50.65
C ARG A 233 -26.58 -10.55 -50.49
N LYS A 234 -27.11 -9.34 -50.56
CA LYS A 234 -26.33 -8.09 -50.63
C LYS A 234 -27.17 -6.89 -50.18
N ASP A 235 -26.49 -5.87 -49.63
CA ASP A 235 -27.04 -4.59 -49.18
C ASP A 235 -28.34 -4.77 -48.38
N VAL A 236 -28.25 -5.65 -47.37
CA VAL A 236 -29.35 -6.06 -46.52
C VAL A 236 -29.58 -5.02 -45.43
N ARG A 237 -30.84 -4.63 -45.28
CA ARG A 237 -31.34 -3.79 -44.19
C ARG A 237 -32.55 -4.49 -43.56
N LEU A 238 -32.55 -4.63 -42.24
CA LEU A 238 -33.70 -5.06 -41.44
C LEU A 238 -34.02 -3.95 -40.43
N ASP A 239 -35.28 -3.53 -40.40
CA ASP A 239 -35.84 -2.67 -39.36
C ASP A 239 -36.79 -3.53 -38.51
N THR A 240 -36.42 -3.78 -37.26
CA THR A 240 -37.20 -4.59 -36.32
C THR A 240 -37.77 -3.72 -35.20
N THR A 241 -39.07 -3.78 -34.97
CA THR A 241 -39.73 -3.27 -33.76
C THR A 241 -40.12 -4.45 -32.89
N PHE A 242 -39.90 -4.37 -31.58
CA PHE A 242 -40.33 -5.39 -30.61
C PHE A 242 -40.70 -4.74 -29.26
N PHE A 243 -41.24 -5.50 -28.32
CA PHE A 243 -41.60 -5.02 -26.99
C PHE A 243 -40.92 -5.85 -25.89
N GLU A 244 -40.28 -5.18 -24.93
CA GLU A 244 -39.60 -5.80 -23.77
C GLU A 244 -40.02 -5.05 -22.50
N ASP A 245 -40.41 -5.74 -21.43
CA ASP A 245 -40.99 -5.16 -20.20
C ASP A 245 -42.16 -4.15 -20.46
N GLY A 246 -42.86 -4.27 -21.60
CA GLY A 246 -43.94 -3.36 -22.03
C GLY A 246 -43.46 -2.08 -22.75
N VAL A 247 -42.15 -1.91 -22.92
CA VAL A 247 -41.52 -0.78 -23.62
C VAL A 247 -41.31 -1.15 -25.09
N ARG A 248 -41.60 -0.22 -26.02
CA ARG A 248 -41.36 -0.40 -27.46
C ARG A 248 -39.89 -0.14 -27.80
N HIS A 249 -39.22 -1.13 -28.37
CA HIS A 249 -37.84 -1.05 -28.85
C HIS A 249 -37.78 -1.07 -30.38
N GLN A 250 -36.79 -0.40 -30.97
CA GLN A 250 -36.51 -0.45 -32.40
C GLN A 250 -35.02 -0.70 -32.64
N ALA A 251 -34.72 -1.69 -33.49
CA ALA A 251 -33.37 -2.05 -33.91
C ALA A 251 -33.26 -2.03 -35.43
N LEU A 252 -32.27 -1.29 -35.94
CA LEU A 252 -31.87 -1.28 -37.34
C LEU A 252 -30.61 -2.15 -37.50
N LEU A 253 -30.71 -3.23 -38.30
CA LEU A 253 -29.58 -4.06 -38.69
C LEU A 253 -29.27 -3.83 -40.18
N THR A 254 -28.00 -3.57 -40.50
CA THR A 254 -27.52 -3.44 -41.89
C THR A 254 -26.28 -4.30 -42.10
N CYS A 255 -26.18 -4.98 -43.24
CA CYS A 255 -24.93 -5.60 -43.70
C CYS A 255 -24.82 -5.60 -45.22
N ASP A 256 -23.61 -5.48 -45.74
CA ASP A 256 -23.36 -5.34 -47.18
C ASP A 256 -23.29 -6.70 -47.88
N GLY A 257 -22.86 -7.73 -47.15
CA GLY A 257 -22.85 -9.11 -47.59
C GLY A 257 -24.13 -9.87 -47.26
N PRO A 258 -24.12 -11.21 -47.38
CA PRO A 258 -25.31 -12.00 -47.22
C PRO A 258 -25.78 -12.11 -45.77
N PHE A 259 -27.09 -11.97 -45.59
CA PHE A 259 -27.85 -12.49 -44.46
C PHE A 259 -28.38 -13.89 -44.81
N GLU A 260 -28.20 -14.84 -43.89
CA GLU A 260 -28.66 -16.22 -44.01
C GLU A 260 -29.39 -16.66 -42.74
N TYR A 261 -30.64 -17.10 -42.86
CA TYR A 261 -31.38 -17.76 -41.78
C TYR A 261 -31.58 -19.25 -42.10
N HIS A 262 -30.95 -20.12 -41.31
CA HIS A 262 -31.11 -21.57 -41.38
C HIS A 262 -32.22 -22.04 -40.44
N VAL A 263 -33.35 -22.45 -41.00
CA VAL A 263 -34.56 -22.83 -40.24
C VAL A 263 -34.28 -23.99 -39.28
N LEU A 264 -33.70 -25.09 -39.78
CA LEU A 264 -33.41 -26.29 -38.96
C LEU A 264 -32.35 -26.05 -37.88
N LYS A 265 -31.42 -25.11 -38.10
CA LYS A 265 -30.39 -24.74 -37.11
C LYS A 265 -30.86 -23.64 -36.15
N LYS A 266 -32.01 -23.00 -36.44
CA LYS A 266 -32.50 -21.80 -35.73
C LYS A 266 -31.41 -20.74 -35.59
N GLN A 267 -30.69 -20.47 -36.70
CA GLN A 267 -29.49 -19.63 -36.70
C GLN A 267 -29.58 -18.57 -37.80
N ALA A 268 -29.49 -17.30 -37.41
CA ALA A 268 -29.29 -16.17 -38.33
C ALA A 268 -27.80 -15.82 -38.41
N THR A 269 -27.32 -15.44 -39.60
CA THR A 269 -25.93 -15.03 -39.85
C THR A 269 -25.91 -13.84 -40.78
N PHE A 270 -25.25 -12.75 -40.38
CA PHE A 270 -25.03 -11.54 -41.19
C PHE A 270 -23.54 -11.41 -41.48
N ASN A 271 -23.16 -11.03 -42.71
CA ASN A 271 -21.77 -10.99 -43.14
C ASN A 271 -21.42 -9.65 -43.81
N SER A 272 -20.17 -9.23 -43.62
CA SER A 272 -19.52 -8.04 -44.15
C SER A 272 -20.13 -6.70 -43.75
N ARG A 273 -19.35 -5.91 -43.00
CA ARG A 273 -19.72 -4.59 -42.46
C ARG A 273 -21.10 -4.59 -41.77
N VAL A 274 -21.33 -5.58 -40.90
CA VAL A 274 -22.55 -5.66 -40.10
C VAL A 274 -22.59 -4.52 -39.10
N LYS A 275 -23.73 -3.82 -39.03
CA LYS A 275 -24.01 -2.80 -38.03
C LYS A 275 -25.41 -3.00 -37.45
N ILE A 276 -25.50 -3.09 -36.13
CA ILE A 276 -26.75 -2.95 -35.38
C ILE A 276 -26.78 -1.53 -34.80
N THR A 277 -27.93 -0.88 -34.89
CA THR A 277 -28.24 0.38 -34.20
C THR A 277 -29.53 0.21 -33.42
N HIS A 278 -29.47 0.26 -32.09
CA HIS A 278 -30.65 0.27 -31.22
C HIS A 278 -31.04 1.73 -30.94
N LEU A 279 -32.35 2.00 -31.01
CA LEU A 279 -32.93 3.33 -30.86
C LEU A 279 -33.79 3.33 -29.58
N GLU A 280 -33.43 4.17 -28.60
CA GLU A 280 -34.23 4.32 -27.38
C GLU A 280 -35.58 5.01 -27.67
N PRO A 281 -36.69 4.52 -27.09
CA PRO A 281 -38.00 5.17 -27.24
C PRO A 281 -38.09 6.50 -26.49
N GLY A 282 -38.73 7.49 -27.12
CA GLY A 282 -39.25 8.68 -26.43
C GLY A 282 -38.29 9.86 -26.22
N GLN A 283 -37.05 9.82 -26.73
CA GLN A 283 -36.10 10.94 -26.66
C GLN A 283 -36.17 11.84 -27.91
N GLU A 284 -36.20 13.17 -27.75
CA GLU A 284 -36.06 14.13 -28.88
C GLU A 284 -34.69 14.06 -29.57
N ARG A 285 -33.67 13.54 -28.86
CA ARG A 285 -32.37 13.18 -29.44
C ARG A 285 -32.25 11.68 -29.50
N VAL A 286 -32.01 11.16 -30.71
CA VAL A 286 -31.65 9.76 -30.94
C VAL A 286 -30.27 9.49 -30.32
N MET A 287 -30.25 9.08 -29.05
CA MET A 287 -29.09 8.42 -28.46
C MET A 287 -29.05 7.01 -29.04
N ALA A 288 -27.99 6.72 -29.81
CA ALA A 288 -27.87 5.47 -30.54
C ALA A 288 -26.85 4.54 -29.88
N GLU A 289 -27.27 3.32 -29.54
CA GLU A 289 -26.34 2.26 -29.21
C GLU A 289 -25.97 1.47 -30.47
N THR A 290 -24.68 1.29 -30.74
CA THR A 290 -24.22 0.66 -31.98
C THR A 290 -23.24 -0.48 -31.74
N LEU A 291 -23.48 -1.61 -32.41
CA LEU A 291 -22.54 -2.72 -32.56
C LEU A 291 -22.12 -2.81 -34.03
N GLU A 292 -20.84 -2.65 -34.32
CA GLU A 292 -20.24 -2.82 -35.64
C GLU A 292 -19.33 -4.07 -35.65
N ALA A 293 -19.43 -4.94 -36.66
CA ALA A 293 -18.68 -6.19 -36.78
C ALA A 293 -18.49 -6.62 -38.24
N GLU A 294 -17.56 -7.54 -38.53
CA GLU A 294 -17.44 -8.14 -39.87
C GLU A 294 -18.43 -9.30 -40.07
N ARG A 295 -18.79 -10.02 -39.00
CA ARG A 295 -19.82 -11.05 -39.03
C ARG A 295 -20.58 -11.10 -37.71
N LEU A 296 -21.90 -11.26 -37.78
CA LEU A 296 -22.78 -11.48 -36.64
C LEU A 296 -23.51 -12.82 -36.82
N ARG A 297 -23.67 -13.57 -35.74
CA ARG A 297 -24.46 -14.80 -35.67
C ARG A 297 -25.40 -14.72 -34.47
N LEU A 298 -26.67 -14.97 -34.69
CA LEU A 298 -27.69 -15.08 -33.65
C LEU A 298 -28.19 -16.53 -33.62
N GLN A 299 -28.17 -17.15 -32.45
CA GLN A 299 -28.67 -18.50 -32.23
C GLN A 299 -29.97 -18.41 -31.42
N PHE A 300 -31.01 -19.12 -31.87
CA PHE A 300 -32.32 -19.17 -31.23
C PHE A 300 -32.62 -20.58 -30.73
N GLU A 301 -33.45 -20.67 -29.70
CA GLU A 301 -33.98 -21.91 -29.10
C GLU A 301 -35.51 -21.79 -28.93
N PRO A 302 -36.27 -22.91 -28.88
CA PRO A 302 -37.71 -22.86 -28.59
C PRO A 302 -37.98 -22.46 -27.13
N ALA A 303 -39.04 -21.67 -26.91
CA ALA A 303 -39.43 -21.16 -25.60
C ALA A 303 -39.87 -22.31 -24.66
N PRO A 304 -39.53 -22.25 -23.36
CA PRO A 304 -39.76 -23.36 -22.43
C PRO A 304 -41.24 -23.67 -22.16
N ASN A 305 -42.17 -22.77 -22.52
CA ASN A 305 -43.62 -22.93 -22.35
C ASN A 305 -44.37 -23.21 -23.67
N ALA A 306 -43.66 -23.44 -24.79
CA ALA A 306 -44.25 -23.78 -26.07
C ALA A 306 -45.10 -25.06 -25.94
N LYS A 307 -46.43 -24.91 -25.90
CA LYS A 307 -47.33 -26.05 -25.71
C LYS A 307 -47.22 -26.96 -26.94
N GLN A 308 -46.87 -28.24 -26.72
CA GLN A 308 -46.94 -29.29 -27.73
C GLN A 308 -48.40 -29.65 -28.09
N ASN A 309 -49.19 -28.67 -28.52
CA ASN A 309 -50.40 -28.93 -29.28
C ASN A 309 -49.94 -29.32 -30.69
N GLY A 310 -50.20 -30.58 -31.09
CA GLY A 310 -49.73 -31.18 -32.34
C GLY A 310 -50.32 -30.62 -33.64
N LYS A 311 -50.58 -29.31 -33.73
CA LYS A 311 -50.81 -28.60 -34.99
C LYS A 311 -49.47 -28.09 -35.50
N SER A 312 -48.84 -28.87 -36.36
CA SER A 312 -47.54 -28.57 -36.97
C SER A 312 -47.63 -27.43 -37.97
N SER A 313 -47.38 -26.20 -37.52
CA SER A 313 -46.95 -25.07 -38.34
C SER A 313 -46.49 -23.98 -37.40
N GLU A 314 -45.25 -23.52 -37.54
CA GLU A 314 -44.81 -22.12 -37.49
C GLU A 314 -43.29 -22.09 -37.71
N PHE A 315 -42.80 -21.10 -38.48
CA PHE A 315 -41.37 -20.99 -38.82
C PHE A 315 -40.59 -20.14 -37.81
N PHE A 316 -41.31 -19.31 -37.04
CA PHE A 316 -40.74 -18.32 -36.13
C PHE A 316 -41.41 -18.28 -34.74
N ASP A 317 -42.60 -18.85 -34.54
CA ASP A 317 -43.24 -18.86 -33.21
C ASP A 317 -42.38 -19.51 -32.12
N ASP A 318 -42.54 -18.97 -30.91
CA ASP A 318 -41.87 -19.42 -29.69
C ASP A 318 -40.34 -19.50 -29.81
N LEU A 319 -39.69 -18.68 -30.65
CA LEU A 319 -38.22 -18.60 -30.69
C LEU A 319 -37.67 -17.53 -29.75
N VAL A 320 -36.85 -17.94 -28.79
CA VAL A 320 -36.10 -17.05 -27.89
C VAL A 320 -34.62 -16.98 -28.30
N LEU A 321 -34.02 -15.80 -28.19
CA LEU A 321 -32.59 -15.60 -28.46
C LEU A 321 -31.76 -16.27 -27.36
N ARG A 322 -30.83 -17.14 -27.76
CA ARG A 322 -29.99 -17.94 -26.87
C ARG A 322 -28.57 -17.41 -26.76
N GLU A 323 -27.94 -17.14 -27.90
CA GLU A 323 -26.55 -16.71 -28.01
C GLU A 323 -26.40 -15.65 -29.11
N VAL A 324 -25.66 -14.58 -28.80
CA VAL A 324 -25.14 -13.61 -29.78
C VAL A 324 -23.64 -13.83 -29.94
N ARG A 325 -23.17 -13.90 -31.18
CA ARG A 325 -21.74 -13.97 -31.51
C ARG A 325 -21.39 -12.95 -32.59
N ALA A 326 -20.47 -12.05 -32.30
CA ALA A 326 -19.89 -11.16 -33.31
C ALA A 326 -18.39 -11.45 -33.50
N PHE A 327 -17.90 -11.20 -34.71
CA PHE A 327 -16.53 -11.47 -35.12
C PHE A 327 -15.98 -10.27 -35.90
N GLY A 328 -14.73 -9.89 -35.60
CA GLY A 328 -13.92 -9.02 -36.45
C GLY A 328 -13.30 -9.79 -37.63
N SER A 329 -12.59 -9.08 -38.50
CA SER A 329 -11.84 -9.72 -39.59
C SER A 329 -10.38 -9.96 -39.22
N THR A 330 -9.91 -11.19 -39.46
CA THR A 330 -8.51 -11.62 -39.27
C THR A 330 -7.70 -11.65 -40.57
N LYS A 331 -8.28 -11.17 -41.69
CA LYS A 331 -7.62 -11.22 -43.02
C LYS A 331 -6.49 -10.18 -43.14
N ASN A 332 -5.28 -10.59 -42.75
CA ASN A 332 -4.04 -9.98 -43.21
C ASN A 332 -4.03 -9.91 -44.75
N GLY A 333 -4.08 -8.71 -45.34
CA GLY A 333 -3.80 -8.55 -46.78
C GLY A 333 -4.29 -7.29 -47.48
N LEU A 334 -5.38 -6.65 -47.04
CA LEU A 334 -5.89 -5.43 -47.69
C LEU A 334 -5.98 -4.26 -46.70
N VAL A 335 -5.19 -3.23 -46.99
CA VAL A 335 -4.95 -2.07 -46.13
C VAL A 335 -6.15 -1.13 -46.16
N GLY A 336 -6.85 -0.95 -45.02
CA GLY A 336 -7.94 0.02 -44.93
C GLY A 336 -8.84 -0.08 -43.71
N ARG A 337 -8.32 0.23 -42.51
CA ARG A 337 -8.96 0.19 -41.17
C ARG A 337 -9.06 -1.20 -40.52
N ASN A 338 -8.76 -1.26 -39.21
CA ASN A 338 -9.06 -2.43 -38.36
C ASN A 338 -10.57 -2.70 -38.39
N SER A 339 -10.96 -3.87 -38.90
CA SER A 339 -12.30 -4.43 -38.75
C SER A 339 -12.42 -5.23 -37.45
N GLN A 340 -12.01 -4.59 -36.34
CA GLN A 340 -12.39 -5.04 -34.99
C GLN A 340 -13.89 -4.84 -34.80
N ILE A 341 -14.48 -5.66 -33.94
CA ILE A 341 -15.82 -5.40 -33.43
C ILE A 341 -15.75 -4.09 -32.63
N ARG A 342 -16.72 -3.20 -32.80
CA ARG A 342 -16.84 -1.95 -32.02
C ARG A 342 -18.23 -1.84 -31.42
N ILE A 343 -18.28 -1.69 -30.10
CA ILE A 343 -19.48 -1.32 -29.34
C ILE A 343 -19.36 0.17 -28.99
N ARG A 344 -20.44 0.93 -29.12
CA ARG A 344 -20.56 2.32 -28.63
C ARG A 344 -21.93 2.53 -27.99
N SER A 345 -21.94 3.07 -26.78
CA SER A 345 -23.14 3.59 -26.11
C SER A 345 -22.90 5.05 -25.74
N GLU A 346 -23.72 5.95 -26.27
CA GLU A 346 -23.58 7.39 -26.02
C GLU A 346 -24.04 7.77 -24.62
N GLN A 347 -25.13 7.13 -24.15
CA GLN A 347 -25.68 7.29 -22.80
C GLN A 347 -24.65 6.93 -21.73
N GLN A 348 -23.91 5.83 -21.91
CA GLN A 348 -22.89 5.36 -20.97
C GLN A 348 -21.50 5.99 -21.19
N LYS A 349 -21.31 6.79 -22.25
CA LYS A 349 -20.01 7.29 -22.74
C LYS A 349 -18.98 6.17 -22.98
N LEU A 350 -19.45 5.01 -23.44
CA LEU A 350 -18.70 3.76 -23.57
C LEU A 350 -18.30 3.50 -25.03
N VAL A 351 -17.05 3.10 -25.26
CA VAL A 351 -16.56 2.55 -26.54
C VAL A 351 -15.69 1.34 -26.26
N ALA A 352 -16.06 0.16 -26.76
CA ALA A 352 -15.25 -1.05 -26.63
C ALA A 352 -14.84 -1.60 -28.01
N THR A 353 -13.62 -2.15 -28.12
CA THR A 353 -13.10 -2.80 -29.34
C THR A 353 -12.46 -4.16 -29.05
N MET A 354 -12.81 -5.18 -29.83
CA MET A 354 -12.37 -6.58 -29.67
C MET A 354 -12.40 -7.36 -31.00
N GLN A 355 -12.06 -8.66 -31.01
CA GLN A 355 -12.10 -9.53 -32.21
C GLN A 355 -13.15 -10.65 -32.17
N ASP A 356 -13.50 -11.18 -31.00
CA ASP A 356 -14.59 -12.14 -30.77
C ASP A 356 -15.42 -11.63 -29.57
N LEU A 357 -16.73 -11.48 -29.81
CA LEU A 357 -17.73 -11.15 -28.81
C LEU A 357 -18.69 -12.32 -28.72
N ALA A 358 -18.95 -12.79 -27.50
CA ALA A 358 -20.00 -13.74 -27.19
C ALA A 358 -20.91 -13.17 -26.10
N TYR A 359 -22.20 -13.38 -26.21
CA TYR A 359 -23.16 -13.14 -25.15
C TYR A 359 -24.14 -14.31 -25.06
N ASP A 360 -24.16 -14.99 -23.91
CA ASP A 360 -25.16 -15.99 -23.56
C ASP A 360 -26.30 -15.28 -22.82
N VAL A 361 -27.52 -15.35 -23.37
CA VAL A 361 -28.69 -14.62 -22.86
C VAL A 361 -29.25 -15.23 -21.57
N VAL A 362 -29.08 -16.54 -21.38
CA VAL A 362 -29.66 -17.27 -20.23
C VAL A 362 -28.75 -17.17 -19.01
N THR A 363 -27.43 -17.28 -19.20
CA THR A 363 -26.44 -17.08 -18.13
C THR A 363 -26.04 -15.60 -17.96
N ARG A 364 -26.54 -14.71 -18.83
CA ARG A 364 -26.22 -13.26 -18.89
C ARG A 364 -24.72 -12.98 -18.87
N THR A 365 -23.97 -13.83 -19.56
CA THR A 365 -22.51 -13.82 -19.58
C THR A 365 -22.01 -13.24 -20.90
N ALA A 366 -21.31 -12.12 -20.84
CA ALA A 366 -20.55 -11.57 -21.96
C ALA A 366 -19.10 -12.06 -21.90
N ARG A 367 -18.53 -12.43 -23.04
CA ARG A 367 -17.11 -12.77 -23.19
C ARG A 367 -16.53 -12.01 -24.36
N PHE A 368 -15.52 -11.20 -24.09
CA PHE A 368 -14.78 -10.40 -25.05
C PHE A 368 -13.37 -10.97 -25.20
N LEU A 369 -12.91 -11.17 -26.44
CA LEU A 369 -11.59 -11.69 -26.76
C LEU A 369 -10.93 -10.85 -27.87
N ASP A 370 -9.65 -10.57 -27.71
CA ASP A 370 -8.78 -10.06 -28.77
C ASP A 370 -7.35 -10.60 -28.56
N PRO A 371 -6.73 -11.27 -29.56
CA PRO A 371 -5.35 -11.77 -29.46
C PRO A 371 -4.29 -10.69 -29.21
N LYS A 372 -4.63 -9.41 -29.42
CA LYS A 372 -3.84 -8.28 -28.93
C LYS A 372 -4.34 -7.89 -27.54
N GLN A 373 -5.37 -7.03 -27.47
CA GLN A 373 -6.07 -6.66 -26.23
C GLN A 373 -7.49 -6.20 -26.57
N VAL A 374 -8.48 -6.61 -25.78
CA VAL A 374 -9.80 -5.97 -25.72
C VAL A 374 -9.58 -4.61 -25.08
N VAL A 375 -10.01 -3.54 -25.73
CA VAL A 375 -9.87 -2.18 -25.20
C VAL A 375 -11.26 -1.64 -24.92
N VAL A 376 -11.49 -1.16 -23.69
CA VAL A 376 -12.75 -0.57 -23.23
C VAL A 376 -12.47 0.84 -22.71
N LYS A 377 -12.96 1.85 -23.41
CA LYS A 377 -12.88 3.25 -23.00
C LYS A 377 -14.22 3.74 -22.47
N ARG A 378 -14.25 4.32 -21.28
CA ARG A 378 -15.45 4.98 -20.72
C ARG A 378 -15.06 6.29 -20.06
N GLY A 379 -15.54 7.40 -20.63
CA GLY A 379 -15.10 8.74 -20.23
C GLY A 379 -13.58 8.91 -20.34
N ASP A 380 -12.96 9.24 -19.21
CA ASP A 380 -11.52 9.51 -19.07
C ASP A 380 -10.68 8.23 -18.84
N ALA A 381 -11.33 7.08 -18.59
CA ALA A 381 -10.68 5.81 -18.31
C ALA A 381 -10.59 4.91 -19.56
N THR A 382 -9.45 4.25 -19.75
CA THR A 382 -9.19 3.26 -20.79
C THR A 382 -8.65 1.98 -20.15
N PHE A 383 -9.40 0.89 -20.25
CA PHE A 383 -9.03 -0.45 -19.77
C PHE A 383 -8.60 -1.33 -20.96
N ALA A 384 -7.58 -2.18 -20.77
CA ALA A 384 -7.09 -3.10 -21.79
C ALA A 384 -6.71 -4.49 -21.24
N CYS A 385 -7.23 -5.58 -21.83
CA CYS A 385 -6.92 -6.97 -21.43
C CYS A 385 -7.28 -7.95 -22.57
N PRO A 386 -6.53 -9.04 -22.86
CA PRO A 386 -6.82 -9.93 -23.99
C PRO A 386 -8.08 -10.80 -23.85
N ASN A 387 -8.54 -11.09 -22.63
CA ASN A 387 -9.72 -11.91 -22.37
C ASN A 387 -10.52 -11.36 -21.20
N VAL A 388 -11.76 -10.95 -21.44
CA VAL A 388 -12.64 -10.34 -20.43
C VAL A 388 -13.97 -11.09 -20.40
N LEU A 389 -14.35 -11.59 -19.23
CA LEU A 389 -15.63 -12.21 -18.94
C LEU A 389 -16.42 -11.29 -17.99
N VAL A 390 -17.70 -11.04 -18.29
CA VAL A 390 -18.61 -10.26 -17.43
C VAL A 390 -19.90 -11.05 -17.24
N GLU A 391 -20.27 -11.29 -15.99
CA GLU A 391 -21.49 -11.99 -15.58
C GLU A 391 -22.43 -10.96 -14.94
N HIS A 392 -23.70 -10.92 -15.39
CA HIS A 392 -24.72 -10.02 -14.85
C HIS A 392 -25.79 -10.76 -14.05
N THR A 393 -26.30 -10.10 -13.01
CA THR A 393 -27.48 -10.50 -12.26
C THR A 393 -28.76 -10.45 -13.11
N VAL A 394 -29.85 -11.02 -12.58
CA VAL A 394 -31.20 -10.91 -13.15
C VAL A 394 -31.74 -9.47 -13.26
N GLU A 395 -31.10 -8.51 -12.59
CA GLU A 395 -31.42 -7.07 -12.67
C GLU A 395 -30.50 -6.29 -13.63
N ASN A 396 -29.67 -6.98 -14.41
CA ASN A 396 -28.63 -6.41 -15.29
C ASN A 396 -27.53 -5.60 -14.54
N ARG A 397 -27.43 -5.73 -13.21
CA ARG A 397 -26.26 -5.29 -12.43
C ARG A 397 -25.12 -6.29 -12.58
N ILE A 398 -23.87 -5.85 -12.63
CA ILE A 398 -22.71 -6.75 -12.71
C ILE A 398 -22.56 -7.55 -11.42
N GLN A 399 -22.35 -8.86 -11.57
CA GLN A 399 -22.10 -9.80 -10.50
C GLN A 399 -20.61 -10.17 -10.40
N LYS A 400 -19.96 -10.38 -11.55
CA LYS A 400 -18.55 -10.79 -11.61
C LYS A 400 -17.89 -10.26 -12.87
N ILE A 401 -16.63 -9.83 -12.74
CA ILE A 401 -15.73 -9.53 -13.87
C ILE A 401 -14.49 -10.41 -13.71
N GLU A 402 -14.05 -11.03 -14.78
CA GLU A 402 -12.82 -11.85 -14.80
C GLU A 402 -12.02 -11.54 -16.07
N CYS A 403 -10.88 -10.88 -15.86
CA CYS A 403 -9.97 -10.40 -16.90
C CYS A 403 -8.69 -11.24 -16.85
N ARG A 404 -8.39 -12.04 -17.89
CA ARG A 404 -7.24 -12.97 -17.89
C ARG A 404 -6.17 -12.53 -18.88
N GLY A 405 -4.91 -12.63 -18.44
CA GLY A 405 -3.72 -12.22 -19.18
C GLY A 405 -3.31 -10.77 -18.92
N PRO A 406 -2.16 -10.34 -19.47
CA PRO A 406 -1.54 -9.06 -19.16
C PRO A 406 -2.41 -7.90 -19.64
N GLY A 407 -2.61 -6.93 -18.76
CA GLY A 407 -3.49 -5.81 -19.01
C GLY A 407 -3.14 -4.58 -18.20
N SER A 408 -3.80 -3.48 -18.56
CA SER A 408 -3.63 -2.18 -17.93
C SER A 408 -4.94 -1.42 -17.86
N ILE A 409 -4.96 -0.40 -17.01
CA ILE A 409 -5.97 0.64 -16.99
C ILE A 409 -5.28 1.99 -16.84
N GLU A 410 -5.64 2.93 -17.71
CA GLU A 410 -5.11 4.28 -17.77
C GLU A 410 -6.25 5.28 -17.55
N VAL A 411 -6.06 6.27 -16.69
CA VAL A 411 -7.05 7.34 -16.44
C VAL A 411 -6.44 8.71 -16.71
N SER A 412 -7.01 9.38 -17.72
CA SER A 412 -6.57 10.68 -18.24
C SER A 412 -7.53 11.79 -17.81
N HIS A 413 -7.44 12.23 -16.55
CA HIS A 413 -8.32 13.25 -15.98
C HIS A 413 -7.59 14.60 -15.79
N GLU A 414 -8.31 15.72 -15.84
CA GLU A 414 -7.70 17.08 -15.84
C GLU A 414 -6.78 17.34 -14.64
N ARG A 415 -7.05 16.76 -13.46
CA ARG A 415 -6.20 16.88 -12.26
C ARG A 415 -4.82 16.22 -12.37
N PHE A 416 -4.63 15.30 -13.31
CA PHE A 416 -3.33 14.68 -13.60
C PHE A 416 -2.54 15.46 -14.68
N GLY A 417 -3.12 16.54 -15.21
CA GLY A 417 -2.51 17.39 -16.23
C GLY A 417 -2.21 16.62 -17.53
N LYS A 418 -0.92 16.48 -17.86
CA LYS A 418 -0.45 15.69 -19.02
C LYS A 418 -0.15 14.23 -18.71
N SER A 419 -0.14 13.87 -17.43
CA SER A 419 0.17 12.52 -16.95
C SER A 419 -1.11 11.74 -16.71
N HIS A 420 -1.03 10.41 -16.59
CA HIS A 420 -2.18 9.54 -16.39
C HIS A 420 -1.94 8.64 -15.18
N ALA A 421 -2.97 8.39 -14.38
CA ALA A 421 -2.91 7.32 -13.39
C ALA A 421 -2.99 5.97 -14.11
N GLU A 422 -2.11 5.04 -13.78
CA GLU A 422 -2.00 3.72 -14.41
C GLU A 422 -2.10 2.63 -13.35
N ALA A 423 -2.78 1.53 -13.66
CA ALA A 423 -2.55 0.26 -12.97
C ALA A 423 -2.43 -0.87 -13.99
N SER A 424 -1.55 -1.84 -13.74
CA SER A 424 -1.26 -2.93 -14.66
C SER A 424 -0.99 -4.25 -13.93
N TRP A 425 -1.09 -5.37 -14.65
CA TRP A 425 -0.96 -6.73 -14.13
C TRP A 425 -0.52 -7.69 -15.24
N VAL A 426 0.00 -8.85 -14.86
CA VAL A 426 0.44 -9.91 -15.79
C VAL A 426 -0.55 -11.07 -15.85
N GLY A 427 -1.09 -11.49 -14.71
CA GLY A 427 -1.86 -12.73 -14.59
C GLY A 427 -3.34 -12.54 -14.88
N ALA A 428 -4.05 -11.81 -14.01
CA ALA A 428 -5.48 -11.57 -14.13
C ALA A 428 -5.97 -10.41 -13.25
N VAL A 429 -7.20 -9.95 -13.48
CA VAL A 429 -7.97 -9.14 -12.52
C VAL A 429 -9.36 -9.71 -12.35
N ASN A 430 -9.78 -9.86 -11.10
CA ASN A 430 -11.11 -10.33 -10.74
C ASN A 430 -11.88 -9.24 -9.98
N VAL A 431 -13.17 -9.11 -10.25
CA VAL A 431 -14.15 -8.45 -9.38
C VAL A 431 -15.20 -9.48 -9.03
N MET A 432 -15.41 -9.73 -7.75
CA MET A 432 -16.37 -10.69 -7.21
C MET A 432 -17.01 -10.15 -5.92
N PRO A 433 -18.24 -10.54 -5.55
CA PRO A 433 -18.81 -10.17 -4.26
C PRO A 433 -18.01 -10.78 -3.11
N ASP A 434 -17.96 -10.09 -1.97
CA ASP A 434 -17.51 -10.64 -0.70
C ASP A 434 -18.59 -11.59 -0.15
N GLU A 435 -18.20 -12.80 0.25
CA GLU A 435 -19.13 -13.79 0.82
C GLU A 435 -19.81 -13.29 2.11
N THR A 436 -19.24 -12.28 2.77
CA THR A 436 -19.62 -11.85 4.13
C THR A 436 -20.38 -10.51 4.20
N GLY A 437 -20.58 -9.80 3.08
CA GLY A 437 -21.23 -8.48 3.10
C GLY A 437 -21.49 -7.86 1.73
N PRO A 438 -21.90 -6.57 1.67
CA PRO A 438 -22.20 -5.86 0.42
C PRO A 438 -20.96 -5.42 -0.38
N LEU A 439 -19.77 -5.69 0.16
CA LEU A 439 -18.49 -5.34 -0.46
C LEU A 439 -18.24 -6.26 -1.66
N HIS A 440 -17.43 -5.79 -2.59
CA HIS A 440 -16.83 -6.61 -3.62
C HIS A 440 -15.31 -6.58 -3.47
N ILE A 441 -14.69 -7.69 -3.81
CA ILE A 441 -13.25 -7.88 -3.80
C ILE A 441 -12.74 -7.65 -5.21
N LEU A 442 -11.94 -6.61 -5.38
CA LEU A 442 -11.15 -6.34 -6.57
C LEU A 442 -9.74 -6.89 -6.36
N GLU A 443 -9.33 -7.84 -7.18
CA GLU A 443 -8.09 -8.59 -7.03
C GLU A 443 -7.26 -8.53 -8.31
N LEU A 444 -6.08 -7.89 -8.26
CA LEU A 444 -5.06 -7.94 -9.32
C LEU A 444 -4.05 -9.06 -8.98
N LEU A 445 -3.77 -9.92 -9.95
CA LEU A 445 -2.94 -11.11 -9.83
C LEU A 445 -1.72 -11.07 -10.74
N GLU A 446 -0.59 -11.49 -10.17
CA GLU A 446 0.75 -11.60 -10.78
C GLU A 446 1.29 -10.26 -11.29
N GLY A 447 2.22 -9.66 -10.53
CA GLY A 447 2.90 -8.42 -10.94
C GLY A 447 1.96 -7.21 -11.03
N ALA A 448 1.05 -7.07 -10.06
CA ALA A 448 0.19 -5.90 -9.93
C ALA A 448 1.03 -4.63 -9.68
N GLN A 449 0.85 -3.61 -10.51
CA GLN A 449 1.50 -2.31 -10.40
C GLN A 449 0.47 -1.19 -10.41
N VAL A 450 0.74 -0.12 -9.70
CA VAL A 450 -0.10 1.09 -9.59
C VAL A 450 0.80 2.30 -9.59
N VAL A 451 0.58 3.24 -10.50
CA VAL A 451 1.34 4.48 -10.62
C VAL A 451 0.37 5.65 -10.63
N ILE A 452 0.61 6.61 -9.75
CA ILE A 452 -0.14 7.86 -9.69
C ILE A 452 0.84 9.02 -9.91
N PRO A 453 0.65 9.78 -11.00
CA PRO A 453 1.52 10.89 -11.32
C PRO A 453 1.19 12.12 -10.48
N GLU A 454 2.09 13.11 -10.57
CA GLU A 454 2.00 14.38 -9.87
C GLU A 454 0.63 15.10 -10.06
N MET A 455 -0.23 15.01 -9.03
CA MET A 455 -1.51 15.75 -8.97
C MET A 455 -1.32 17.16 -8.42
N GLU A 456 -1.84 18.20 -9.09
CA GLU A 456 -1.98 19.53 -8.48
C GLU A 456 -3.16 19.55 -7.48
N SER A 457 -2.88 19.93 -6.23
CA SER A 457 -3.93 20.15 -5.23
C SER A 457 -4.86 21.31 -5.63
N VAL A 458 -6.17 21.16 -5.38
CA VAL A 458 -7.19 22.23 -5.46
C VAL A 458 -6.82 23.49 -4.65
N SER A 459 -5.92 23.37 -3.66
CA SER A 459 -5.39 24.47 -2.85
C SER A 459 -4.09 25.11 -3.39
N GLY A 460 -3.58 24.66 -4.53
CA GLY A 460 -2.35 25.14 -5.17
C GLY A 460 -1.05 24.89 -4.40
N LYS A 461 -1.06 24.04 -3.34
CA LYS A 461 0.03 23.95 -2.35
C LYS A 461 0.66 22.57 -2.13
N ARG A 462 0.17 21.52 -2.77
CA ARG A 462 0.75 20.16 -2.67
C ARG A 462 0.67 19.44 -4.00
N THR A 463 1.74 18.71 -4.28
CA THR A 463 1.83 17.78 -5.40
C THR A 463 2.14 16.38 -4.92
N PHE A 464 1.58 15.36 -5.58
CA PHE A 464 1.57 13.98 -5.11
C PHE A 464 1.94 13.01 -6.23
N GLU A 465 3.09 12.34 -6.11
CA GLU A 465 3.55 11.26 -7.00
C GLU A 465 3.82 9.99 -6.19
N MET A 466 3.48 8.83 -6.75
CA MET A 466 3.58 7.54 -6.07
C MET A 466 3.57 6.36 -7.04
N GLY A 467 4.31 5.31 -6.69
CA GLY A 467 4.24 3.99 -7.33
C GLY A 467 4.10 2.87 -6.30
N MET A 468 3.44 1.77 -6.68
CA MET A 468 3.36 0.54 -5.91
C MET A 468 3.48 -0.66 -6.84
N ALA A 469 4.16 -1.71 -6.40
CA ALA A 469 4.22 -3.01 -7.06
C ALA A 469 4.07 -4.14 -6.04
N ALA A 470 3.38 -5.22 -6.41
CA ALA A 470 3.22 -6.44 -5.61
C ALA A 470 2.93 -7.65 -6.50
N ASN A 471 3.11 -8.87 -5.99
CA ASN A 471 2.67 -10.08 -6.69
C ASN A 471 1.13 -10.15 -6.75
N GLN A 472 0.43 -9.63 -5.75
CA GLN A 472 -1.03 -9.60 -5.65
C GLN A 472 -1.49 -8.33 -4.93
N LEU A 473 -2.62 -7.76 -5.38
CA LEU A 473 -3.28 -6.63 -4.73
C LEU A 473 -4.79 -6.90 -4.62
N ARG A 474 -5.34 -6.87 -3.39
CA ARG A 474 -6.76 -7.11 -3.08
C ARG A 474 -7.39 -5.90 -2.38
N LEU A 475 -8.53 -5.45 -2.88
CA LEU A 475 -9.25 -4.28 -2.39
C LEU A 475 -10.69 -4.68 -2.04
N TRP A 476 -11.17 -4.31 -0.86
CA TRP A 476 -12.56 -4.52 -0.44
C TRP A 476 -13.33 -3.22 -0.55
N VAL A 477 -14.36 -3.21 -1.39
CA VAL A 477 -14.98 -1.96 -1.82
C VAL A 477 -16.49 -2.05 -2.01
N ASP A 478 -17.20 -1.03 -1.54
CA ASP A 478 -18.65 -0.89 -1.65
C ASP A 478 -19.03 -0.25 -2.99
N LEU A 479 -19.48 -1.06 -3.96
CA LEU A 479 -19.76 -0.58 -5.32
C LEU A 479 -20.99 0.34 -5.38
N GLU A 480 -22.01 0.08 -4.54
CA GLU A 480 -23.19 0.95 -4.47
C GLU A 480 -22.85 2.34 -3.93
N LYS A 481 -21.82 2.46 -3.08
CA LYS A 481 -21.26 3.76 -2.67
C LYS A 481 -20.44 4.43 -3.78
N ALA A 482 -19.70 3.68 -4.63
CA ALA A 482 -19.07 4.26 -5.84
C ALA A 482 -20.09 4.96 -6.73
N GLU A 483 -21.18 4.27 -7.07
CA GLU A 483 -22.16 4.75 -8.06
C GLU A 483 -22.80 6.07 -7.67
N ARG A 484 -22.88 6.37 -6.37
CA ARG A 484 -23.47 7.60 -5.82
C ARG A 484 -22.51 8.79 -5.87
N ILE A 485 -21.20 8.55 -6.05
CA ILE A 485 -20.17 9.58 -6.10
C ILE A 485 -20.21 10.27 -7.48
N LYS A 486 -20.77 11.49 -7.51
CA LYS A 486 -20.90 12.28 -8.74
C LYS A 486 -19.67 13.13 -9.08
N GLU A 487 -18.88 13.50 -8.08
CA GLU A 487 -17.77 14.44 -8.24
C GLU A 487 -16.51 13.93 -7.51
N PRO A 488 -15.38 13.71 -8.23
CA PRO A 488 -14.08 13.35 -7.64
C PRO A 488 -13.54 14.31 -6.57
N GLU A 489 -14.16 15.50 -6.41
CA GLU A 489 -13.79 16.56 -5.44
C GLU A 489 -14.21 16.20 -4.01
N THR A 490 -15.33 15.49 -3.84
CA THR A 490 -16.07 15.48 -2.57
C THR A 490 -15.93 14.18 -1.76
N ILE A 491 -15.27 13.15 -2.30
CA ILE A 491 -15.24 11.80 -1.71
C ILE A 491 -14.63 11.75 -0.32
N LEU A 492 -13.56 12.50 -0.07
CA LEU A 492 -12.96 12.50 1.26
C LEU A 492 -13.97 12.99 2.31
N ASN A 493 -14.88 13.89 1.94
CA ASN A 493 -15.96 14.41 2.80
C ASN A 493 -17.26 13.56 2.73
N GLN A 494 -17.18 12.32 2.27
CA GLN A 494 -18.27 11.34 2.15
C GLN A 494 -17.81 10.00 2.69
N GLU A 495 -18.70 9.02 2.86
CA GLU A 495 -18.28 7.67 3.26
C GLU A 495 -17.34 7.06 2.19
N LEU A 496 -16.08 6.81 2.56
CA LEU A 496 -15.13 6.20 1.64
C LEU A 496 -15.62 4.79 1.25
N PRO A 497 -15.70 4.47 -0.05
CA PRO A 497 -16.17 3.17 -0.49
C PRO A 497 -15.15 2.05 -0.22
N LEU A 498 -13.85 2.41 -0.11
CA LEU A 498 -12.75 1.53 0.27
C LEU A 498 -12.70 1.32 1.78
N THR A 499 -12.80 0.06 2.21
CA THR A 499 -12.74 -0.31 3.63
C THR A 499 -11.44 -1.05 4.00
N ARG A 500 -10.86 -1.80 3.05
CA ARG A 500 -9.62 -2.56 3.26
C ARG A 500 -8.82 -2.69 1.97
N ALA A 501 -7.50 -2.68 2.11
CA ALA A 501 -6.53 -2.90 1.04
C ALA A 501 -5.43 -3.86 1.50
N LEU A 502 -5.02 -4.78 0.64
CA LEU A 502 -3.98 -5.78 0.93
C LEU A 502 -3.08 -5.97 -0.28
N ALA A 503 -1.80 -5.66 -0.14
CA ALA A 503 -0.75 -5.98 -1.11
C ALA A 503 0.09 -7.15 -0.57
N ALA A 504 0.39 -8.15 -1.40
CA ALA A 504 1.11 -9.36 -0.99
C ALA A 504 2.17 -9.81 -2.01
N GLY A 505 3.31 -10.29 -1.48
CA GLY A 505 4.48 -10.80 -2.18
C GLY A 505 5.30 -9.70 -2.88
N ASN A 506 6.59 -9.60 -2.55
CA ASN A 506 7.53 -8.63 -3.15
C ASN A 506 6.99 -7.19 -3.19
N VAL A 507 6.29 -6.77 -2.13
CA VAL A 507 5.61 -5.47 -2.08
C VAL A 507 6.64 -4.35 -2.02
N LYS A 508 6.54 -3.43 -2.97
CA LYS A 508 7.33 -2.20 -3.07
C LYS A 508 6.39 -1.01 -3.17
N MET A 509 6.73 0.06 -2.47
CA MET A 509 6.01 1.34 -2.55
C MET A 509 7.02 2.48 -2.62
N VAL A 510 6.79 3.43 -3.51
CA VAL A 510 7.62 4.62 -3.66
C VAL A 510 6.70 5.82 -3.57
N SER A 511 7.09 6.80 -2.75
CA SER A 511 6.43 8.09 -2.64
C SER A 511 7.46 9.14 -2.18
N LYS A 512 7.09 10.42 -2.30
CA LYS A 512 7.95 11.54 -1.91
C LYS A 512 8.40 11.52 -0.43
N ASP A 513 7.59 10.96 0.47
CA ASP A 513 7.86 10.92 1.91
C ASP A 513 8.34 9.55 2.42
N VAL A 514 7.96 8.46 1.75
CA VAL A 514 8.21 7.07 2.19
C VAL A 514 8.51 6.14 1.02
N ILE A 515 9.54 5.31 1.16
CA ILE A 515 9.91 4.21 0.28
C ILE A 515 9.84 2.91 1.10
N ILE A 516 9.13 1.91 0.58
CA ILE A 516 9.07 0.54 1.11
C ILE A 516 9.72 -0.36 0.07
N GLU A 517 10.84 -1.00 0.42
CA GLU A 517 11.68 -1.71 -0.56
C GLU A 517 11.50 -3.24 -0.54
N ASN A 518 11.23 -3.81 0.64
CA ASN A 518 11.04 -5.25 0.82
C ASN A 518 9.98 -5.49 1.91
N SER A 519 8.80 -5.94 1.49
CA SER A 519 7.76 -6.47 2.38
C SER A 519 6.98 -7.58 1.68
N ASP A 520 6.61 -8.63 2.41
CA ASP A 520 5.79 -9.72 1.89
C ASP A 520 4.29 -9.45 2.02
N LEU A 521 3.88 -8.56 2.93
CA LEU A 521 2.47 -8.24 3.16
C LEU A 521 2.28 -6.83 3.70
N ILE A 522 1.48 -6.01 3.02
CA ILE A 522 0.94 -4.76 3.55
C ILE A 522 -0.58 -4.88 3.61
N ASN A 523 -1.17 -4.84 4.81
CA ASN A 523 -2.60 -4.94 5.05
C ASN A 523 -3.11 -3.69 5.76
N VAL A 524 -3.94 -2.91 5.08
CA VAL A 524 -4.46 -1.62 5.53
C VAL A 524 -5.96 -1.71 5.75
N LEU A 525 -6.40 -1.33 6.94
CA LEU A 525 -7.80 -1.26 7.35
C LEU A 525 -8.20 0.20 7.60
N LEU A 526 -9.28 0.62 6.95
CA LEU A 526 -9.87 1.94 7.12
C LEU A 526 -11.16 1.83 7.92
N VAL A 527 -11.27 2.60 9.01
CA VAL A 527 -12.43 2.57 9.91
C VAL A 527 -13.01 3.99 10.01
N PRO A 528 -14.34 4.18 9.86
CA PRO A 528 -14.95 5.49 10.06
C PRO A 528 -14.86 5.90 11.54
N GLY A 529 -14.58 7.18 11.80
CA GLY A 529 -14.55 7.72 13.16
C GLY A 529 -14.20 9.21 13.20
N VAL A 530 -14.50 9.87 14.33
CA VAL A 530 -14.25 11.31 14.49
C VAL A 530 -12.79 11.56 14.85
N ILE A 531 -12.14 12.49 14.15
CA ILE A 531 -10.80 13.00 14.50
C ILE A 531 -11.00 14.28 15.32
N GLN A 532 -10.57 14.27 16.58
CA GLN A 532 -10.65 15.47 17.43
C GLN A 532 -9.67 16.54 16.94
N GLU A 533 -10.19 17.61 16.34
CA GLU A 533 -9.44 18.85 16.19
C GLU A 533 -9.31 19.55 17.54
N GLU A 534 -8.08 19.86 17.96
CA GLU A 534 -7.87 20.80 19.06
C GLU A 534 -8.13 22.23 18.58
N ALA A 535 -8.76 23.02 19.46
CA ALA A 535 -8.94 24.44 19.23
C ALA A 535 -7.58 25.14 19.06
N ASP A 536 -7.52 26.07 18.10
CA ASP A 536 -6.33 26.80 17.63
C ASP A 536 -5.59 27.57 18.74
N ASN A 537 -4.83 26.83 19.55
CA ASN A 537 -4.09 27.35 20.70
C ASN A 537 -2.83 28.06 20.20
N LYS A 538 -2.97 29.37 19.96
CA LYS A 538 -1.88 30.29 19.64
C LYS A 538 -0.81 30.34 20.75
N ILE A 539 0.11 29.39 20.72
CA ILE A 539 1.45 29.53 21.30
C ILE A 539 2.44 29.50 20.13
N LEU A 540 3.17 30.61 19.99
CA LEU A 540 3.96 31.01 18.83
C LEU A 540 4.92 29.93 18.34
N GLY A 541 4.80 29.52 17.06
CA GLY A 541 5.77 28.59 16.45
C GLY A 541 5.56 28.24 14.97
N ALA A 542 4.35 28.39 14.42
CA ALA A 542 4.06 28.08 13.02
C ALA A 542 3.19 29.17 12.34
N SER A 543 3.61 30.43 12.45
CA SER A 543 3.16 31.42 11.47
C SER A 543 3.78 31.04 10.12
N TYR A 544 2.99 30.43 9.24
CA TYR A 544 3.30 30.33 7.81
C TYR A 544 3.14 31.71 7.16
N THR A 545 3.96 32.68 7.60
CA THR A 545 4.31 33.82 6.76
C THR A 545 5.17 33.29 5.62
N ASP A 546 4.50 33.13 4.47
CA ASP A 546 5.03 33.34 3.13
C ASP A 546 6.53 33.70 3.07
N ASP A 547 7.36 32.67 2.88
CA ASP A 547 8.74 32.85 2.44
C ASP A 547 8.94 32.01 1.18
N SER A 548 8.65 32.66 0.05
CA SER A 548 8.78 32.12 -1.30
C SER A 548 10.26 31.99 -1.70
N ARG A 549 11.00 31.07 -1.05
CA ARG A 549 12.39 30.71 -1.39
C ARG A 549 12.73 29.26 -1.05
N SER A 550 13.02 28.51 -2.12
CA SER A 550 13.52 27.12 -2.14
C SER A 550 12.75 26.09 -1.31
N SER A 551 11.84 25.37 -1.96
CA SER A 551 11.46 24.03 -1.53
C SER A 551 12.65 23.08 -1.72
N LYS A 552 13.51 22.94 -0.71
CA LYS A 552 14.40 21.77 -0.63
C LYS A 552 13.54 20.52 -0.56
N GLU A 553 13.79 19.57 -1.45
CA GLU A 553 13.28 18.21 -1.29
C GLU A 553 13.73 17.65 0.06
N ARG A 554 12.82 16.90 0.70
CA ARG A 554 13.13 16.16 1.93
C ARG A 554 13.53 14.74 1.54
N ASP A 555 14.53 14.21 2.23
CA ASP A 555 14.90 12.82 2.07
C ASP A 555 13.77 11.90 2.61
N PRO A 556 13.33 10.88 1.84
CA PRO A 556 12.27 9.98 2.26
C PRO A 556 12.70 9.07 3.42
N ILE A 557 11.71 8.50 4.12
CA ILE A 557 11.96 7.35 5.03
C ILE A 557 12.00 6.07 4.20
N TYR A 558 13.07 5.29 4.35
CA TYR A 558 13.16 3.93 3.84
C TYR A 558 12.66 2.95 4.90
N VAL A 559 11.80 2.02 4.52
CA VAL A 559 11.21 0.99 5.38
C VAL A 559 11.37 -0.39 4.75
N SER A 560 11.86 -1.34 5.52
CA SER A 560 11.91 -2.76 5.20
C SER A 560 11.36 -3.54 6.40
N THR A 561 10.44 -4.47 6.16
CA THR A 561 9.88 -5.37 7.19
C THR A 561 8.95 -6.38 6.50
N ASP A 562 8.99 -7.64 6.96
CA ASP A 562 8.31 -8.76 6.30
C ASP A 562 6.79 -8.54 6.20
N GLN A 563 6.15 -8.01 7.25
CA GLN A 563 4.73 -7.69 7.26
C GLN A 563 4.45 -6.31 7.87
N ILE A 564 3.46 -5.59 7.32
CA ILE A 564 2.94 -4.31 7.84
C ILE A 564 1.42 -4.40 7.94
N GLN A 565 0.88 -4.23 9.15
CA GLN A 565 -0.53 -3.93 9.37
C GLN A 565 -0.71 -2.46 9.71
N ILE A 566 -1.68 -1.79 9.07
CA ILE A 566 -1.98 -0.37 9.31
C ILE A 566 -3.48 -0.17 9.53
N ASN A 567 -3.84 0.46 10.65
CA ASN A 567 -5.21 0.80 11.00
C ASN A 567 -5.36 2.32 11.02
N LEU A 568 -6.34 2.84 10.30
CA LEU A 568 -6.60 4.28 10.18
C LEU A 568 -8.03 4.65 10.53
N ILE A 569 -8.18 5.90 10.95
CA ILE A 569 -9.48 6.54 11.14
C ILE A 569 -9.72 7.47 9.96
N HIS A 570 -10.92 7.41 9.37
CA HIS A 570 -11.40 8.39 8.41
C HIS A 570 -12.56 9.19 9.02
N ASP A 571 -12.40 10.51 9.06
CA ASP A 571 -13.39 11.45 9.53
C ASP A 571 -14.22 12.00 8.36
N GLN A 572 -15.45 11.51 8.29
CA GLN A 572 -16.42 11.85 7.25
C GLN A 572 -16.84 13.33 7.28
N SER A 573 -16.65 14.05 8.40
CA SER A 573 -17.12 15.43 8.57
C SER A 573 -16.19 16.47 7.93
N ASN A 574 -14.90 16.17 7.83
CA ASN A 574 -13.84 17.08 7.36
C ASN A 574 -12.87 16.43 6.35
N GLY A 575 -13.09 15.15 6.04
CA GLY A 575 -12.33 14.36 5.08
C GLY A 575 -10.90 14.02 5.46
N LYS A 576 -10.53 14.17 6.73
CA LYS A 576 -9.21 13.78 7.22
C LYS A 576 -9.10 12.27 7.39
N ILE A 577 -7.89 11.76 7.11
CA ILE A 577 -7.49 10.39 7.42
C ILE A 577 -6.29 10.47 8.36
N GLU A 578 -6.35 9.77 9.49
CA GLU A 578 -5.25 9.69 10.44
C GLU A 578 -4.86 8.26 10.80
N LEU A 579 -3.56 8.05 10.99
CA LEU A 579 -2.99 6.81 11.48
C LEU A 579 -3.39 6.60 12.94
N LYS A 580 -4.07 5.50 13.24
CA LYS A 580 -4.36 5.05 14.61
C LYS A 580 -3.29 4.08 15.13
N LYS A 581 -2.92 3.10 14.31
CA LYS A 581 -1.91 2.09 14.64
C LYS A 581 -1.16 1.61 13.39
N LEU A 582 0.16 1.47 13.49
CA LEU A 582 0.98 0.65 12.60
C LEU A 582 1.63 -0.47 13.42
N ASP A 583 1.71 -1.67 12.83
CA ASP A 583 2.32 -2.87 13.40
C ASP A 583 3.16 -3.53 12.30
N GLY A 584 4.48 -3.31 12.34
CA GLY A 584 5.45 -3.92 11.43
C GLY A 584 6.12 -5.11 12.11
N VAL A 585 6.17 -6.28 11.46
CA VAL A 585 6.70 -7.53 12.01
C VAL A 585 7.70 -8.14 11.03
N GLY A 586 8.75 -8.78 11.57
CA GLY A 586 9.80 -9.42 10.79
C GLY A 586 11.10 -8.65 10.83
N ASN A 587 11.83 -8.59 9.72
CA ASN A 587 13.12 -7.89 9.62
C ASN A 587 12.93 -6.37 9.55
N VAL A 588 12.55 -5.75 10.68
CA VAL A 588 12.32 -4.31 10.77
C VAL A 588 13.64 -3.56 10.59
N ASN A 589 13.69 -2.72 9.55
CA ASN A 589 14.71 -1.70 9.34
C ASN A 589 14.04 -0.43 8.82
N VAL A 590 14.12 0.64 9.61
CA VAL A 590 13.62 1.98 9.25
C VAL A 590 14.80 2.94 9.24
N ARG A 591 15.05 3.56 8.09
CA ARG A 591 16.15 4.49 7.87
C ARG A 591 15.63 5.84 7.39
N HIS A 592 16.06 6.92 8.03
CA HIS A 592 15.75 8.29 7.61
C HIS A 592 17.01 9.15 7.65
N GLN A 593 17.30 9.85 6.56
CA GLN A 593 18.37 10.83 6.52
C GLN A 593 17.83 12.17 7.06
N PRO A 594 18.30 12.69 8.21
CA PRO A 594 17.82 13.95 8.73
C PRO A 594 18.34 15.13 7.91
N GLU A 595 17.53 16.20 7.78
CA GLU A 595 17.99 17.49 7.25
C GLU A 595 19.24 17.95 8.02
N ALA A 596 20.34 18.21 7.31
CA ALA A 596 21.62 18.60 7.91
C ALA A 596 21.47 19.82 8.84
N SER A 597 21.69 19.62 10.14
CA SER A 597 21.49 20.63 11.18
C SER A 597 22.74 20.76 12.07
N PRO A 598 23.23 21.98 12.35
CA PRO A 598 24.40 22.18 13.23
C PRO A 598 24.23 21.63 14.65
N SER A 599 23.00 21.57 15.17
CA SER A 599 22.71 20.93 16.47
C SER A 599 22.87 19.40 16.43
N LEU A 600 22.58 18.76 15.30
CA LEU A 600 22.72 17.31 15.17
C LEU A 600 24.18 16.92 14.89
N GLN A 601 24.99 17.77 14.24
CA GLN A 601 26.40 17.50 13.96
C GLN A 601 27.21 17.12 15.23
N GLN A 602 26.90 17.70 16.40
CA GLN A 602 27.53 17.33 17.68
C GLN A 602 27.22 15.90 18.17
N PHE A 603 26.15 15.29 17.65
CA PHE A 603 25.77 13.88 17.89
C PHE A 603 25.97 12.99 16.64
N GLY A 604 26.78 13.44 15.67
CA GLY A 604 27.06 12.70 14.42
C GLY A 604 26.00 12.86 13.31
N GLY A 605 25.25 13.96 13.35
CA GLY A 605 24.07 14.27 12.53
C GLY A 605 24.21 14.44 11.02
N GLU A 606 25.27 13.93 10.42
CA GLU A 606 25.33 13.64 8.98
C GLU A 606 24.98 12.17 8.70
N SER A 607 24.91 11.34 9.75
CA SER A 607 24.50 9.94 9.66
C SER A 607 22.97 9.81 9.66
N PRO A 608 22.42 8.83 8.93
CA PRO A 608 20.99 8.52 9.01
C PRO A 608 20.61 8.08 10.42
N VAL A 609 19.37 8.36 10.81
CA VAL A 609 18.73 7.67 11.93
C VAL A 609 18.32 6.29 11.43
N VAL A 610 18.76 5.24 12.11
CA VAL A 610 18.46 3.84 11.78
C VAL A 610 17.81 3.18 12.99
N LEU A 611 16.69 2.50 12.75
CA LEU A 611 15.92 1.77 13.75
C LEU A 611 15.74 0.33 13.27
N THR A 612 16.18 -0.64 14.08
CA THR A 612 16.09 -2.07 13.76
C THR A 612 15.45 -2.87 14.88
N GLY A 613 14.86 -4.02 14.54
CA GLY A 613 14.27 -4.96 15.50
C GLY A 613 13.51 -6.08 14.80
N THR A 614 12.75 -6.86 15.57
CA THR A 614 11.88 -7.95 15.08
C THR A 614 10.42 -7.53 14.96
N ARG A 615 10.03 -6.42 15.62
CA ARG A 615 8.71 -5.80 15.51
C ARG A 615 8.75 -4.32 15.87
N VAL A 616 7.96 -3.51 15.20
CA VAL A 616 7.71 -2.09 15.51
C VAL A 616 6.21 -1.82 15.61
N VAL A 617 5.78 -1.23 16.71
CA VAL A 617 4.39 -0.82 16.94
C VAL A 617 4.35 0.68 17.16
N ALA A 618 3.69 1.40 16.26
CA ALA A 618 3.39 2.82 16.43
C ALA A 618 1.90 2.99 16.71
N THR A 619 1.55 3.77 17.74
CA THR A 619 0.16 4.08 18.12
C THR A 619 -0.02 5.58 18.27
N ARG A 620 -1.24 6.05 17.96
CA ARG A 620 -1.66 7.44 18.14
C ARG A 620 -3.04 7.47 18.80
N ASP A 621 -3.11 8.12 19.96
CA ASP A 621 -4.36 8.40 20.68
C ASP A 621 -4.52 9.92 20.82
N GLY A 622 -4.86 10.58 19.70
CA GLY A 622 -4.97 12.04 19.58
C GLY A 622 -3.74 12.72 18.98
N ALA A 623 -3.82 14.05 18.77
CA ALA A 623 -2.79 14.80 18.05
C ALA A 623 -1.41 14.75 18.73
N GLU A 624 -1.37 14.75 20.07
CA GLU A 624 -0.14 14.79 20.86
C GLU A 624 0.29 13.47 21.50
N ASP A 625 -0.57 12.46 21.63
CA ASP A 625 -0.19 11.16 22.20
C ASP A 625 0.31 10.23 21.09
N GLN A 626 1.62 10.06 21.02
CA GLN A 626 2.26 9.07 20.15
C GLN A 626 3.28 8.25 20.91
N GLN A 627 3.16 6.93 20.74
CA GLN A 627 4.08 5.95 21.26
C GLN A 627 4.57 5.06 20.12
N VAL A 628 5.90 4.97 19.99
CA VAL A 628 6.58 4.02 19.09
C VAL A 628 7.34 3.03 19.98
N THR A 629 7.07 1.74 19.80
CA THR A 629 7.74 0.65 20.52
C THR A 629 8.45 -0.25 19.52
N VAL A 630 9.71 -0.59 19.78
CA VAL A 630 10.55 -1.48 18.96
C VAL A 630 10.96 -2.65 19.84
N LEU A 631 10.73 -3.87 19.35
CA LEU A 631 10.97 -5.10 20.07
C LEU A 631 12.09 -5.90 19.41
N GLY A 632 12.96 -6.44 20.25
CA GLY A 632 13.95 -7.45 19.90
C GLY A 632 13.46 -8.86 20.24
N THR A 633 14.39 -9.80 20.32
CA THR A 633 14.16 -11.15 20.87
C THR A 633 15.06 -11.41 22.05
N LEU A 634 14.52 -12.16 23.02
CA LEU A 634 15.24 -12.71 24.15
C LEU A 634 15.36 -14.23 23.95
N ASP A 635 16.47 -14.80 24.39
CA ASP A 635 16.66 -16.25 24.41
C ASP A 635 15.95 -16.90 25.62
N GLN A 636 16.10 -18.22 25.76
CA GLN A 636 15.51 -19.00 26.85
C GLN A 636 16.06 -18.66 28.27
N TYR A 637 17.16 -17.92 28.35
CA TYR A 637 17.79 -17.48 29.61
C TYR A 637 17.45 -16.03 29.94
N GLY A 638 16.79 -15.30 29.03
CA GLY A 638 16.47 -13.88 29.18
C GLY A 638 17.55 -12.93 28.64
N GLU A 639 18.58 -13.47 27.97
CA GLU A 639 19.62 -12.69 27.31
C GLU A 639 19.15 -12.21 25.94
N ILE A 640 19.73 -11.11 25.45
CA ILE A 640 19.30 -10.52 24.17
C ILE A 640 19.89 -11.31 23.00
N GLU A 641 19.04 -11.93 22.20
CA GLU A 641 19.43 -12.63 20.96
C GLU A 641 19.53 -11.64 19.79
N ASN A 642 18.44 -10.92 19.49
CA ASN A 642 18.42 -9.84 18.51
C ASN A 642 17.94 -8.55 19.20
N PRO A 643 18.81 -7.55 19.43
CA PRO A 643 18.38 -6.30 20.06
C PRO A 643 17.48 -5.48 19.13
N ALA A 644 16.43 -4.88 19.67
CA ALA A 644 15.90 -3.68 19.07
C ALA A 644 16.93 -2.55 19.30
N THR A 645 17.26 -1.81 18.24
CA THR A 645 18.25 -0.73 18.33
C THR A 645 17.81 0.53 17.62
N VAL A 646 18.29 1.66 18.14
CA VAL A 646 18.18 2.96 17.49
C VAL A 646 19.58 3.59 17.47
N GLU A 647 20.04 3.89 16.26
CA GLU A 647 21.34 4.49 15.95
C GLU A 647 21.12 5.90 15.40
N PHE A 648 21.92 6.84 15.90
CA PHE A 648 21.98 8.22 15.42
C PHE A 648 23.41 8.72 15.54
N GLY A 649 24.11 8.77 14.41
CA GLY A 649 25.56 9.00 14.39
C GLY A 649 26.32 7.87 15.12
N PRO A 650 27.37 8.20 15.89
CA PRO A 650 28.07 7.22 16.73
C PRO A 650 27.30 6.82 18.00
N THR A 651 26.10 7.36 18.22
CA THR A 651 25.29 7.05 19.41
C THR A 651 24.33 5.90 19.10
N ARG A 652 24.27 4.90 19.99
CA ARG A 652 23.41 3.72 19.83
C ARG A 652 22.74 3.36 21.16
N ILE A 653 21.42 3.18 21.11
CA ILE A 653 20.62 2.59 22.19
C ILE A 653 20.19 1.20 21.74
N GLY A 654 20.34 0.18 22.59
CA GLY A 654 19.92 -1.18 22.31
C GLY A 654 19.34 -1.91 23.53
N GLY A 655 18.44 -2.85 23.29
CA GLY A 655 17.75 -3.62 24.33
C GLY A 655 16.63 -4.49 23.76
N ALA A 656 15.89 -5.17 24.63
CA ALA A 656 14.80 -6.06 24.21
C ALA A 656 13.49 -5.31 23.86
N ASN A 657 13.21 -4.20 24.54
CA ASN A 657 11.98 -3.43 24.35
C ASN A 657 12.27 -1.92 24.50
N LEU A 658 12.37 -1.21 23.39
CA LEU A 658 12.61 0.24 23.32
C LEU A 658 11.28 0.94 23.07
N SER A 659 10.86 1.85 23.94
CA SER A 659 9.62 2.63 23.77
C SER A 659 9.86 4.13 23.88
N PHE A 660 9.37 4.86 22.88
CA PHE A 660 9.45 6.30 22.71
C PHE A 660 8.05 6.90 22.87
N ASN A 661 7.79 7.65 23.94
CA ASN A 661 6.55 8.40 24.14
C ASN A 661 6.80 9.90 23.96
N GLN A 662 6.22 10.47 22.90
CA GLN A 662 6.49 11.86 22.53
C GLN A 662 5.86 12.87 23.50
N LYS A 663 4.66 12.59 24.00
CA LYS A 663 3.89 13.44 24.93
C LYS A 663 4.57 13.61 26.29
N ARG A 664 5.14 12.52 26.80
CA ARG A 664 5.92 12.49 28.06
C ARG A 664 7.37 12.92 27.86
N ASN A 665 7.81 13.12 26.61
CA ASN A 665 9.21 13.34 26.23
C ASN A 665 10.13 12.25 26.80
N GLU A 666 9.68 10.99 26.71
CA GLU A 666 10.26 9.85 27.41
C GLU A 666 10.74 8.79 26.42
N VAL A 667 12.00 8.37 26.58
CA VAL A 667 12.55 7.16 26.00
C VAL A 667 12.75 6.17 27.13
N SER A 668 12.34 4.92 26.93
CA SER A 668 12.49 3.86 27.91
C SER A 668 12.99 2.58 27.25
N VAL A 669 13.80 1.82 27.98
CA VAL A 669 14.22 0.48 27.60
C VAL A 669 13.88 -0.45 28.74
N ILE A 670 13.07 -1.47 28.50
CA ILE A 670 12.66 -2.44 29.52
C ILE A 670 13.47 -3.74 29.34
N GLY A 671 13.99 -4.26 30.44
CA GLY A 671 14.92 -5.39 30.45
C GLY A 671 16.38 -4.98 30.22
N PRO A 672 17.26 -5.96 29.99
CA PRO A 672 18.67 -5.70 29.75
C PRO A 672 18.88 -4.84 28.51
N GLY A 673 19.98 -4.10 28.48
CA GLY A 673 20.32 -3.25 27.36
C GLY A 673 21.67 -2.57 27.50
N ALA A 674 22.04 -1.86 26.42
CA ALA A 674 23.28 -1.12 26.31
C ALA A 674 23.06 0.24 25.64
N PHE A 675 23.81 1.23 26.10
CA PHE A 675 23.89 2.56 25.55
C PHE A 675 25.34 2.89 25.23
N LEU A 676 25.62 3.23 23.98
CA LEU A 676 26.92 3.67 23.51
C LEU A 676 26.82 5.13 23.12
N ILE A 677 27.67 5.97 23.70
CA ILE A 677 27.71 7.42 23.44
C ILE A 677 29.16 7.90 23.32
N PRO A 678 29.50 8.77 22.34
CA PRO A 678 30.80 9.43 22.32
C PRO A 678 30.95 10.39 23.50
N VAL A 679 32.12 10.39 24.13
CA VAL A 679 32.48 11.34 25.20
C VAL A 679 33.86 11.94 24.93
N THR A 680 34.04 13.22 25.28
CA THR A 680 35.31 13.95 25.17
C THR A 680 36.06 14.05 26.49
N ARG A 681 35.52 13.46 27.57
CA ARG A 681 36.10 13.40 28.90
C ARG A 681 36.00 11.99 29.46
N ASP A 682 36.94 11.59 30.31
CA ASP A 682 36.86 10.32 31.04
C ASP A 682 35.98 10.42 32.31
N LEU A 683 35.90 9.32 33.04
CA LEU A 683 35.16 9.24 34.31
C LEU A 683 35.83 10.03 35.45
N ASP A 684 37.10 10.40 35.29
CA ASP A 684 37.87 11.22 36.23
C ASP A 684 37.76 12.73 35.88
N GLY A 685 37.03 13.07 34.80
CA GLY A 685 36.75 14.43 34.32
C GLY A 685 37.82 15.03 33.41
N LYS A 686 38.92 14.30 33.14
CA LYS A 686 40.02 14.74 32.27
C LYS A 686 39.54 14.77 30.82
N GLU A 687 39.93 15.82 30.08
CA GLU A 687 39.74 15.89 28.63
C GLU A 687 40.58 14.84 27.90
N LEU A 688 39.99 14.23 26.88
CA LEU A 688 40.59 13.17 26.07
C LEU A 688 41.15 13.75 24.77
N ASP A 689 42.32 13.27 24.34
CA ASP A 689 42.96 13.72 23.09
C ASP A 689 42.11 13.42 21.84
N GLN A 690 41.25 12.39 21.93
CA GLN A 690 40.24 12.04 20.93
C GLN A 690 38.96 11.56 21.63
N PRO A 691 37.76 11.77 21.03
CA PRO A 691 36.52 11.25 21.58
C PRO A 691 36.56 9.72 21.72
N ALA A 692 36.19 9.20 22.88
CA ALA A 692 36.12 7.77 23.18
C ALA A 692 34.66 7.33 23.34
N THR A 693 34.39 6.02 23.26
CA THR A 693 33.03 5.49 23.42
C THR A 693 32.82 5.06 24.87
N LEU A 694 31.91 5.74 25.55
CA LEU A 694 31.35 5.30 26.84
C LEU A 694 30.25 4.27 26.56
N LYS A 695 30.43 3.07 27.10
CA LYS A 695 29.43 2.00 27.08
C LYS A 695 28.80 1.90 28.47
N VAL A 696 27.48 2.05 28.54
CA VAL A 696 26.66 1.83 29.76
C VAL A 696 25.78 0.62 29.52
N GLU A 697 25.85 -0.38 30.40
CA GLU A 697 25.05 -1.61 30.38
C GLU A 697 24.22 -1.70 31.66
N TRP A 698 23.02 -2.26 31.59
CA TRP A 698 22.10 -2.43 32.74
C TRP A 698 21.26 -3.71 32.56
N GLN A 699 20.59 -4.13 33.64
CA GLN A 699 19.77 -5.35 33.65
C GLN A 699 18.27 -5.12 33.79
N GLU A 700 17.81 -4.13 34.57
CA GLU A 700 16.35 -3.95 34.79
C GLU A 700 15.70 -3.05 33.73
N LYS A 701 16.15 -1.80 33.63
CA LYS A 701 15.60 -0.79 32.71
C LYS A 701 16.48 0.45 32.56
N MET A 702 16.22 1.20 31.49
CA MET A 702 16.66 2.59 31.30
C MET A 702 15.47 3.52 31.08
N VAL A 703 15.50 4.74 31.60
CA VAL A 703 14.50 5.80 31.34
C VAL A 703 15.19 7.14 31.13
N PHE A 704 14.85 7.84 30.06
CA PHE A 704 15.36 9.17 29.71
C PHE A 704 14.20 10.14 29.43
N ASN A 705 14.16 11.29 30.13
CA ASN A 705 13.06 12.28 30.05
C ASN A 705 13.41 13.55 29.25
N GLY A 706 14.52 13.52 28.51
CA GLY A 706 15.13 14.66 27.84
C GLY A 706 16.25 15.34 28.63
N LEU A 707 16.28 15.23 29.96
CA LEU A 707 17.29 15.87 30.82
C LEU A 707 18.09 14.86 31.65
N ASP A 708 17.40 13.91 32.28
CA ASP A 708 17.98 12.87 33.13
C ASP A 708 17.80 11.52 32.44
N ALA A 709 18.92 10.79 32.25
CA ALA A 709 18.95 9.38 31.87
C ALA A 709 19.25 8.54 33.11
N ARG A 710 18.36 7.59 33.42
CA ARG A 710 18.43 6.75 34.62
C ARG A 710 18.53 5.28 34.24
N PHE A 711 19.47 4.56 34.83
CA PHE A 711 19.76 3.15 34.58
C PHE A 711 19.65 2.38 35.89
N PHE A 712 19.06 1.18 35.84
CA PHE A 712 18.69 0.42 37.03
C PHE A 712 19.20 -1.03 36.96
N GLU A 713 19.69 -1.50 38.11
CA GLU A 713 20.21 -2.85 38.39
C GLU A 713 21.47 -3.25 37.60
N ALA A 714 22.50 -3.67 38.35
CA ALA A 714 23.79 -4.16 37.83
C ALA A 714 24.38 -3.28 36.71
N VAL A 715 24.34 -1.96 36.92
CA VAL A 715 24.77 -0.96 35.95
C VAL A 715 26.30 -0.95 35.85
N SER A 716 26.82 -1.17 34.64
CA SER A 716 28.24 -1.16 34.32
C SER A 716 28.55 -0.05 33.31
N CYS A 717 29.40 0.89 33.69
CA CYS A 717 29.96 1.90 32.81
C CYS A 717 31.41 1.54 32.49
N SER A 718 31.76 1.52 31.21
CA SER A 718 33.15 1.33 30.78
C SER A 718 33.52 2.29 29.64
N LEU A 719 34.69 2.91 29.76
CA LEU A 719 35.26 3.73 28.70
C LEU A 719 36.16 2.85 27.82
N SER A 720 35.93 2.85 26.51
CA SER A 720 36.70 2.07 25.55
C SER A 720 37.26 2.96 24.44
N GLY A 721 38.50 2.70 24.04
CA GLY A 721 39.18 3.40 22.93
C GLY A 721 40.38 4.28 23.34
N HIS A 722 40.60 4.56 24.62
CA HIS A 722 41.74 5.36 25.07
C HIS A 722 42.96 4.49 25.39
N GLN A 723 44.16 4.85 24.90
CA GLN A 723 45.39 4.07 25.14
C GLN A 723 46.01 4.35 26.52
N GLU A 724 45.84 5.55 27.08
CA GLU A 724 46.50 5.94 28.35
C GLU A 724 45.69 5.58 29.60
N SER A 725 44.39 5.32 29.47
CA SER A 725 43.51 5.09 30.62
C SER A 725 42.38 4.11 30.31
N ILE A 726 42.12 3.20 31.25
CA ILE A 726 40.94 2.31 31.23
C ILE A 726 40.19 2.53 32.54
N SER A 727 38.98 3.10 32.44
CA SER A 727 38.12 3.39 33.59
C SER A 727 36.81 2.62 33.52
N ARG A 728 36.38 2.08 34.66
CA ARG A 728 35.15 1.31 34.86
C ARG A 728 34.44 1.75 36.14
N MET A 729 33.11 1.74 36.12
CA MET A 729 32.26 2.01 37.27
C MET A 729 31.09 1.03 37.30
N ASN A 730 30.89 0.34 38.42
CA ASN A 730 29.71 -0.52 38.66
C ASN A 730 28.85 0.09 39.77
N CYS A 731 27.52 0.01 39.65
CA CYS A 731 26.55 0.44 40.67
C CYS A 731 25.15 -0.18 40.40
N ASN A 732 24.13 0.11 41.22
CA ASN A 732 22.76 -0.40 40.97
C ASN A 732 21.72 0.68 40.61
N ASP A 733 22.03 1.97 40.81
CA ASP A 733 21.24 3.10 40.30
C ASP A 733 22.22 4.17 39.80
N LEU A 734 22.15 4.46 38.50
CA LEU A 734 22.95 5.49 37.85
C LEU A 734 22.01 6.53 37.25
N THR A 735 22.26 7.80 37.55
CA THR A 735 21.57 8.94 36.95
C THR A 735 22.60 9.86 36.28
N VAL A 736 22.46 10.05 34.96
CA VAL A 736 23.26 10.98 34.17
C VAL A 736 22.38 12.16 33.76
N ARG A 737 22.78 13.37 34.14
CA ARG A 737 22.04 14.61 33.88
C ARG A 737 22.75 15.45 32.82
N LEU A 738 21.99 15.92 31.84
CA LEU A 738 22.47 16.81 30.78
C LEU A 738 22.47 18.28 31.22
N SER A 739 23.22 19.13 30.51
CA SER A 739 23.28 20.58 30.71
C SER A 739 21.97 21.29 30.34
N GLN A 740 21.19 20.70 29.43
CA GLN A 740 19.92 21.21 28.94
C GLN A 740 19.01 20.06 28.47
N ARG A 741 17.70 20.31 28.40
CA ARG A 741 16.69 19.30 28.04
C ARG A 741 16.60 19.15 26.51
N ILE A 742 16.71 17.91 26.03
CA ILE A 742 16.37 17.50 24.66
C ILE A 742 14.85 17.31 24.56
N SER A 743 14.22 17.93 23.55
CA SER A 743 12.79 17.81 23.25
C SER A 743 12.55 16.89 22.06
N LEU A 744 11.54 16.02 22.15
CA LEU A 744 11.04 15.19 21.04
C LEU A 744 9.96 15.93 20.21
N LEU A 745 9.56 17.13 20.62
CA LEU A 745 8.56 17.98 19.93
C LEU A 745 9.21 19.14 19.18
N GLU A 746 10.18 19.83 19.81
CA GLU A 746 10.80 21.05 19.29
C GLU A 746 12.07 20.75 18.48
N LYS A 747 12.39 21.61 17.50
CA LYS A 747 13.69 21.54 16.81
C LYS A 747 14.82 21.94 17.79
N PRO A 748 15.92 21.19 17.91
CA PRO A 748 17.00 21.51 18.83
C PRO A 748 17.73 22.80 18.43
N ASP A 749 17.85 23.73 19.39
CA ASP A 749 18.53 25.03 19.23
C ASP A 749 20.02 24.84 18.89
N PRO A 750 20.47 25.16 17.66
CA PRO A 750 21.85 24.93 17.22
C PRO A 750 22.88 25.81 17.93
N ARG A 751 22.45 26.80 18.74
CA ARG A 751 23.37 27.68 19.48
C ARG A 751 23.76 27.14 20.85
N LYS A 752 23.10 26.09 21.34
CA LYS A 752 23.33 25.53 22.67
C LYS A 752 23.93 24.14 22.58
N LYS A 753 25.17 23.99 23.05
CA LYS A 753 25.85 22.70 23.17
C LYS A 753 25.23 21.88 24.31
N VAL A 754 24.82 20.65 24.01
CA VAL A 754 24.39 19.68 25.03
C VAL A 754 25.65 18.99 25.56
N ASP A 755 25.85 19.01 26.87
CA ASP A 755 26.97 18.35 27.56
C ASP A 755 26.45 17.57 28.77
N VAL A 756 27.24 16.63 29.29
CA VAL A 756 26.95 15.99 30.58
C VAL A 756 27.22 16.99 31.70
N LYS A 757 26.22 17.25 32.54
CA LYS A 757 26.32 18.13 33.70
C LYS A 757 26.78 17.37 34.93
N SER A 758 26.11 16.26 35.27
CA SER A 758 26.47 15.47 36.44
C SER A 758 26.20 13.98 36.25
N ILE A 759 26.96 13.17 36.98
CA ILE A 759 26.81 11.72 37.08
C ILE A 759 26.62 11.40 38.56
N GLU A 760 25.52 10.71 38.89
CA GLU A 760 25.12 10.31 40.24
C GLU A 760 24.99 8.77 40.26
N ALA A 761 25.93 8.09 40.91
CA ALA A 761 25.95 6.64 41.08
C ALA A 761 25.63 6.27 42.54
N ARG A 762 24.75 5.29 42.75
CA ARG A 762 24.28 4.86 44.08
C ARG A 762 24.21 3.34 44.22
N LEU A 763 24.02 2.91 45.48
CA LEU A 763 23.73 1.52 45.85
C LEU A 763 24.89 0.56 45.51
N GLY A 764 26.07 0.84 46.07
CA GLY A 764 27.26 -0.01 45.96
C GLY A 764 28.11 0.38 44.76
N VAL A 765 28.71 1.58 44.81
CA VAL A 765 29.57 2.10 43.76
C VAL A 765 30.95 1.48 43.86
N GLN A 766 31.40 0.84 42.77
CA GLN A 766 32.77 0.35 42.60
C GLN A 766 33.40 1.10 41.43
N LEU A 767 34.56 1.71 41.66
CA LEU A 767 35.35 2.42 40.65
C LEU A 767 36.67 1.67 40.44
N GLU A 768 37.07 1.48 39.18
CA GLU A 768 38.43 1.04 38.82
C GLU A 768 38.97 1.93 37.68
N SER A 769 40.14 2.52 37.88
CA SER A 769 40.87 3.28 36.86
C SER A 769 42.31 2.75 36.76
N ARG A 770 42.79 2.50 35.53
CA ARG A 770 44.14 2.01 35.24
C ARG A 770 44.84 3.00 34.30
N LYS A 771 45.98 3.54 34.72
CA LYS A 771 46.77 4.53 33.98
C LYS A 771 48.02 3.89 33.37
N PHE A 772 48.26 4.18 32.10
CA PHE A 772 49.39 3.71 31.31
C PHE A 772 50.21 4.90 30.78
N GLU A 773 51.51 4.69 30.63
CA GLU A 773 52.42 5.55 29.85
C GLU A 773 52.94 4.69 28.68
N GLY A 774 52.45 4.97 27.47
CA GLY A 774 52.58 4.05 26.34
C GLY A 774 51.96 2.69 26.68
N THR A 775 52.78 1.63 26.71
CA THR A 775 52.33 0.28 27.10
C THR A 775 52.61 -0.07 28.57
N LYS A 776 53.26 0.82 29.33
CA LYS A 776 53.68 0.56 30.71
C LYS A 776 52.58 0.97 31.68
N LEU A 777 52.06 0.05 32.48
CA LEU A 777 51.15 0.38 33.58
C LEU A 777 51.90 1.20 34.64
N VAL A 778 51.40 2.40 34.96
CA VAL A 778 51.99 3.32 35.95
C VAL A 778 51.04 3.65 37.11
N GLY A 779 49.74 3.38 36.97
CA GLY A 779 48.76 3.59 38.03
C GLY A 779 47.61 2.58 38.00
N VAL A 780 47.14 2.18 39.17
CA VAL A 780 45.86 1.48 39.37
C VAL A 780 45.16 2.15 40.55
N TYR A 781 43.89 2.48 40.39
CA TYR A 781 43.05 3.10 41.41
C TYR A 781 41.77 2.26 41.52
N GLN A 782 41.38 1.92 42.74
CA GLN A 782 40.13 1.21 43.03
C GLN A 782 39.41 1.92 44.17
N GLY A 783 38.11 2.14 44.05
CA GLY A 783 37.31 2.81 45.06
C GLY A 783 35.98 2.10 45.30
N GLU A 784 35.63 1.88 46.56
CA GLU A 784 34.33 1.34 46.98
C GLU A 784 33.63 2.41 47.84
N LEU A 785 32.41 2.80 47.44
CA LEU A 785 31.60 3.83 48.08
C LEU A 785 30.11 3.41 48.09
N ALA A 786 29.33 3.93 49.04
CA ALA A 786 27.88 3.74 49.03
C ALA A 786 27.22 4.55 47.91
N GLU A 787 27.65 5.80 47.74
CA GLU A 787 27.23 6.72 46.67
C GLU A 787 28.41 7.58 46.19
N PHE A 788 28.38 7.98 44.92
CA PHE A 788 29.34 8.88 44.30
C PHE A 788 28.63 9.85 43.36
N THR A 789 28.98 11.12 43.39
CA THR A 789 28.44 12.16 42.51
C THR A 789 29.58 13.04 42.01
N ILE A 790 29.61 13.31 40.71
CA ILE A 790 30.55 14.23 40.06
C ILE A 790 29.80 15.24 39.18
N ASN A 791 30.20 16.51 39.25
CA ASN A 791 29.80 17.57 38.33
C ASN A 791 30.88 17.70 37.25
N GLN A 792 30.57 17.23 36.04
CA GLN A 792 31.52 17.19 34.91
C GLN A 792 31.85 18.58 34.34
N LEU A 793 31.14 19.64 34.76
CA LEU A 793 31.39 21.03 34.33
C LEU A 793 32.24 21.83 35.32
N THR A 794 32.40 21.38 36.56
CA THR A 794 33.20 22.07 37.59
C THR A 794 34.28 21.22 38.23
N GLY A 795 34.29 19.90 37.97
CA GLY A 795 35.18 18.94 38.61
C GLY A 795 34.82 18.61 40.07
N ASP A 796 33.76 19.22 40.64
CA ASP A 796 33.34 18.98 42.01
C ASP A 796 32.79 17.55 42.18
N PHE A 797 33.19 16.88 43.26
CA PHE A 797 32.70 15.55 43.58
C PHE A 797 32.31 15.38 45.06
N VAL A 798 31.39 14.45 45.29
CA VAL A 798 30.93 14.02 46.62
C VAL A 798 30.90 12.50 46.65
N GLY A 799 31.53 11.90 47.65
CA GLY A 799 31.44 10.48 47.96
C GLY A 799 30.80 10.25 49.33
N LEU A 800 29.94 9.24 49.45
CA LEU A 800 29.38 8.79 50.71
C LEU A 800 29.85 7.37 51.01
N GLY A 801 30.34 7.17 52.23
CA GLY A 801 30.82 5.90 52.76
C GLY A 801 29.87 5.26 53.79
N ASP A 802 30.28 4.25 54.54
CA ASP A 802 31.65 3.71 54.63
C ASP A 802 32.27 3.34 53.28
N GLY A 803 33.53 3.76 53.07
CA GLY A 803 34.22 3.63 51.79
C GLY A 803 35.71 3.37 51.93
N GLU A 804 36.29 2.70 50.94
CA GLU A 804 37.69 2.32 50.88
C GLU A 804 38.27 2.63 49.50
N ILE A 805 39.37 3.38 49.45
CA ILE A 805 40.07 3.76 48.23
C ILE A 805 41.47 3.15 48.29
N HIS A 806 41.82 2.38 47.27
CA HIS A 806 43.15 1.84 47.05
C HIS A 806 43.81 2.54 45.86
N SER A 807 45.09 2.83 45.97
CA SER A 807 45.91 3.26 44.84
C SER A 807 47.24 2.50 44.81
N TRP A 808 47.67 2.13 43.62
CA TRP A 808 49.00 1.63 43.32
C TRP A 808 49.60 2.55 42.28
N SER A 809 50.77 3.10 42.55
CA SER A 809 51.43 4.06 41.66
C SER A 809 52.91 3.72 41.47
N LEU A 810 53.40 3.92 40.27
CA LEU A 810 54.81 3.94 39.96
C LEU A 810 55.30 5.40 39.98
N GLY A 811 56.05 5.80 41.01
CA GLY A 811 56.50 7.19 41.17
C GLY A 811 55.50 8.09 41.90
N ASP A 812 54.54 8.69 41.19
CA ASP A 812 53.87 9.96 41.61
C ASP A 812 52.65 9.84 42.55
N GLY A 813 52.35 8.66 43.07
CA GLY A 813 51.30 8.51 44.08
C GLY A 813 51.72 8.99 45.47
N LEU A 814 50.72 9.08 46.35
CA LEU A 814 50.81 9.59 47.71
C LEU A 814 51.94 8.93 48.53
N LYS A 815 52.97 9.71 48.88
CA LYS A 815 54.06 9.27 49.76
C LYS A 815 53.98 9.94 51.12
N LEU A 816 53.46 9.21 52.11
CA LEU A 816 53.57 9.61 53.53
C LEU A 816 54.96 9.33 54.12
N ALA A 817 55.90 8.79 53.34
CA ALA A 817 57.27 8.55 53.75
C ALA A 817 58.25 9.54 53.08
N PRO A 818 59.41 9.85 53.69
CA PRO A 818 60.24 10.97 53.27
C PRO A 818 60.91 10.76 51.91
N SER A 819 60.71 11.71 51.00
CA SER A 819 61.35 11.72 49.68
C SER A 819 62.88 11.84 49.73
N ASP A 820 63.56 11.56 48.62
CA ASP A 820 64.89 12.13 48.39
C ASP A 820 64.71 13.62 48.14
N ALA A 821 64.98 14.44 49.16
CA ALA A 821 65.12 15.88 48.95
C ALA A 821 66.20 16.09 47.89
N ALA A 822 65.84 16.72 46.77
CA ALA A 822 66.79 17.11 45.74
C ALA A 822 67.74 18.16 46.33
N GLU A 823 68.96 17.74 46.67
CA GLU A 823 70.04 18.68 46.94
C GLU A 823 70.28 19.52 45.69
N ALA A 824 70.28 20.85 45.84
CA ALA A 824 70.69 21.72 44.76
C ALA A 824 72.12 21.34 44.31
N ASN A 825 72.32 21.20 43.00
CA ASN A 825 73.60 20.90 42.34
C ASN A 825 74.12 19.44 42.37
N ARG A 826 73.24 18.42 42.40
CA ARG A 826 73.64 17.05 42.00
C ARG A 826 72.78 16.50 40.84
N PRO A 827 73.39 15.96 39.77
CA PRO A 827 72.64 15.27 38.72
C PRO A 827 72.04 13.99 39.30
N ILE A 828 70.73 13.81 39.09
CA ILE A 828 70.00 12.61 39.51
C ILE A 828 70.48 11.44 38.65
N ARG A 829 71.15 10.45 39.27
CA ARG A 829 71.40 9.17 38.59
C ARG A 829 70.07 8.47 38.34
N SER A 830 69.84 8.07 37.10
CA SER A 830 68.58 7.49 36.59
C SER A 830 68.25 6.09 37.14
N ASP A 831 69.17 5.44 37.84
CA ASP A 831 69.07 4.03 38.22
C ASP A 831 68.64 3.85 39.68
N LYS A 832 67.48 4.38 40.04
CA LYS A 832 66.68 3.82 41.13
C LYS A 832 65.50 3.10 40.53
N GLU A 833 65.45 1.78 40.72
CA GLU A 833 64.29 0.95 40.40
C GLU A 833 63.04 1.64 40.95
N GLN A 834 62.13 2.06 40.05
CA GLN A 834 60.86 2.63 40.45
C GLN A 834 60.05 1.51 41.11
N LYS A 835 60.04 1.46 42.44
CA LYS A 835 59.19 0.53 43.18
C LYS A 835 57.73 1.01 43.16
N TRP A 836 56.81 0.06 43.09
CA TRP A 836 55.39 0.37 43.25
C TRP A 836 55.12 0.87 44.66
N ARG A 837 54.18 1.81 44.78
CA ARG A 837 53.70 2.30 46.07
C ARG A 837 52.21 2.05 46.17
N TYR A 838 51.82 1.34 47.23
CA TYR A 838 50.43 1.13 47.59
C TYR A 838 50.01 2.18 48.62
N SER A 839 48.88 2.83 48.40
CA SER A 839 48.18 3.58 49.44
C SER A 839 46.75 3.06 49.59
N ARG A 840 46.24 3.10 50.82
CA ARG A 840 44.84 2.84 51.16
C ARG A 840 44.33 4.00 51.97
N LEU A 841 43.14 4.50 51.64
CA LEU A 841 42.38 5.43 52.44
C LEU A 841 41.03 4.78 52.77
N LYS A 842 40.78 4.55 54.05
CA LYS A 842 39.49 4.08 54.55
C LYS A 842 38.80 5.23 55.29
N PHE A 843 37.54 5.48 54.97
CA PHE A 843 36.76 6.53 55.62
C PHE A 843 35.35 6.08 55.92
N SER A 844 34.79 6.64 56.99
CA SER A 844 33.35 6.65 57.25
C SER A 844 32.80 8.01 56.83
N GLY A 845 31.57 8.08 56.31
CA GLY A 845 30.89 9.35 56.08
C GLY A 845 31.16 10.05 54.74
N LYS A 846 31.42 11.36 54.79
CA LYS A 846 31.41 12.23 53.60
C LYS A 846 32.81 12.61 53.14
N LEU A 847 33.07 12.32 51.88
CA LEU A 847 34.17 12.82 51.08
C LEU A 847 33.63 13.95 50.18
N THR A 848 34.33 15.09 50.10
CA THR A 848 34.07 16.15 49.13
C THR A 848 35.37 16.64 48.52
N GLY A 849 35.37 16.97 47.24
CA GLY A 849 36.57 17.46 46.59
C GLY A 849 36.32 18.07 45.23
N ASN A 850 37.40 18.38 44.56
CA ASN A 850 37.39 18.88 43.19
C ASN A 850 38.59 18.29 42.44
N PHE A 851 38.34 17.62 41.30
CA PHE A 851 39.36 16.94 40.51
C PHE A 851 40.31 17.93 39.81
N GLU A 852 39.79 19.05 39.28
CA GLU A 852 40.60 20.07 38.60
C GLU A 852 41.55 20.79 39.58
N GLN A 853 41.06 21.09 40.78
CA GLN A 853 41.87 21.68 41.86
C GLN A 853 42.74 20.64 42.60
N LYS A 854 42.55 19.35 42.32
CA LYS A 854 43.25 18.22 42.97
C LYS A 854 43.17 18.24 44.50
N VAL A 855 41.97 18.51 45.03
CA VAL A 855 41.69 18.60 46.48
C VAL A 855 40.66 17.56 46.91
N ALA A 856 40.91 16.90 48.05
CA ALA A 856 39.94 16.04 48.73
C ALA A 856 39.84 16.39 50.22
N ASN A 857 38.62 16.49 50.74
CA ASN A 857 38.30 16.76 52.14
C ASN A 857 37.42 15.62 52.68
N PHE A 858 37.75 15.15 53.88
CA PHE A 858 37.03 14.11 54.61
C PHE A 858 36.68 14.67 55.99
N GLU A 859 35.39 14.70 56.34
CA GLU A 859 34.92 15.46 57.49
C GLU A 859 34.29 14.60 58.60
N ARG A 860 34.72 14.87 59.85
CA ARG A 860 34.02 14.55 61.11
C ARG A 860 33.83 13.06 61.44
N GLN A 861 34.60 12.14 60.87
CA GLN A 861 34.38 10.69 61.00
C GLN A 861 35.70 9.90 61.06
N ARG A 862 35.68 8.56 61.20
CA ARG A 862 36.91 7.76 61.30
C ARG A 862 37.58 7.67 59.93
N ILE A 863 38.82 8.16 59.84
CA ILE A 863 39.62 8.16 58.61
C ILE A 863 40.98 7.52 58.91
N GLY A 864 41.37 6.52 58.13
CA GLY A 864 42.67 5.85 58.22
C GLY A 864 43.37 5.81 56.86
N ILE A 865 44.60 6.33 56.80
CA ILE A 865 45.47 6.26 55.63
C ILE A 865 46.62 5.30 55.92
N LEU A 866 46.98 4.49 54.93
CA LEU A 866 48.17 3.65 54.90
C LEU A 866 48.92 3.94 53.58
N SER A 867 50.23 4.05 53.62
CA SER A 867 51.08 4.26 52.43
C SER A 867 52.39 3.49 52.59
N ALA A 868 52.66 2.53 51.71
CA ALA A 868 53.80 1.61 51.81
C ALA A 868 54.37 1.21 50.44
N PRO A 869 55.68 0.90 50.34
CA PRO A 869 56.25 0.30 49.13
C PRO A 869 55.76 -1.15 48.95
N VAL A 870 55.55 -1.56 47.70
CA VAL A 870 55.21 -2.93 47.29
C VAL A 870 56.00 -3.29 46.02
N GLU A 871 56.21 -4.58 45.76
CA GLU A 871 57.01 -5.01 44.59
C GLU A 871 56.22 -4.95 43.27
N GLN A 872 54.89 -5.08 43.32
CA GLN A 872 54.02 -5.13 42.13
C GLN A 872 52.69 -4.40 42.38
N ALA A 873 52.03 -3.96 41.30
CA ALA A 873 50.67 -3.42 41.35
C ALA A 873 49.67 -4.48 41.87
N GLN A 874 48.51 -4.02 42.38
CA GLN A 874 47.43 -4.85 42.95
C GLN A 874 47.78 -5.66 44.21
N VAL A 875 49.05 -5.73 44.63
CA VAL A 875 49.44 -6.29 45.94
C VAL A 875 49.01 -5.34 47.06
N LYS A 876 48.08 -5.74 47.93
CA LYS A 876 47.65 -4.96 49.11
C LYS A 876 48.65 -5.15 50.27
N PHE A 877 49.11 -4.07 50.88
CA PHE A 877 49.95 -4.11 52.09
C PHE A 877 49.10 -4.39 53.33
N LYS A 878 49.59 -5.23 54.26
CA LYS A 878 48.92 -5.53 55.54
C LYS A 878 49.29 -4.51 56.59
N GLU A 879 48.28 -3.93 57.22
CA GLU A 879 48.39 -2.83 58.20
C GLU A 879 49.29 -3.18 59.40
N ASP A 880 49.23 -4.41 59.91
CA ASP A 880 50.05 -4.87 61.04
C ASP A 880 51.57 -4.89 60.75
N HIS A 881 51.98 -4.75 59.48
CA HIS A 881 53.39 -4.80 59.06
C HIS A 881 54.05 -3.41 58.96
N VAL A 882 53.36 -2.30 59.27
CA VAL A 882 53.89 -0.93 59.15
C VAL A 882 55.18 -0.73 59.96
N SER A 883 55.26 -1.31 61.16
CA SER A 883 56.45 -1.25 62.01
C SER A 883 57.63 -2.09 61.50
N MET A 884 57.38 -3.04 60.59
CA MET A 884 58.41 -3.96 60.04
C MET A 884 59.06 -3.41 58.76
N VAL A 885 58.29 -2.73 57.91
CA VAL A 885 58.72 -2.32 56.57
C VAL A 885 59.16 -0.86 56.55
N LYS A 886 60.33 -0.60 55.97
CA LYS A 886 60.85 0.76 55.79
C LYS A 886 59.97 1.55 54.83
N ASP A 887 59.80 2.84 55.11
CA ASP A 887 59.02 3.79 54.29
C ASP A 887 57.52 3.44 54.16
N ALA A 888 57.02 2.53 55.02
CA ALA A 888 55.61 2.35 55.33
C ALA A 888 55.17 3.30 56.45
N VAL A 889 54.01 3.95 56.27
CA VAL A 889 53.42 4.89 57.23
C VAL A 889 51.90 4.72 57.27
N ARG A 890 51.34 4.80 58.48
CA ARG A 890 49.90 4.79 58.82
C ARG A 890 49.52 6.09 59.51
N LEU A 891 48.32 6.61 59.24
CA LEU A 891 47.76 7.81 59.88
C LEU A 891 46.25 7.64 60.12
N ASP A 892 45.83 7.64 61.38
CA ASP A 892 44.42 7.60 61.80
C ASP A 892 43.97 8.93 62.44
N CYS A 893 42.90 9.53 61.91
CA CYS A 893 42.43 10.87 62.28
C CYS A 893 40.89 11.02 62.18
N ARG A 894 40.34 12.21 62.51
CA ARG A 894 38.89 12.52 62.41
C ARG A 894 38.49 13.47 61.28
N THR A 895 39.42 14.28 60.83
CA THR A 895 39.25 15.19 59.69
C THR A 895 40.54 15.15 58.90
N LEU A 896 40.43 15.07 57.57
CA LEU A 896 41.58 15.03 56.68
C LEU A 896 41.33 15.94 55.48
N LYS A 897 42.34 16.70 55.10
CA LYS A 897 42.42 17.40 53.82
C LYS A 897 43.67 16.94 53.09
N ILE A 898 43.53 16.62 51.81
CA ILE A 898 44.60 16.19 50.92
C ILE A 898 44.62 17.18 49.74
N PHE A 899 45.80 17.65 49.40
CA PHE A 899 46.04 18.52 48.25
C PHE A 899 47.18 17.92 47.42
N GLN A 900 47.02 17.89 46.10
CA GLN A 900 48.15 17.70 45.19
C GLN A 900 48.54 19.07 44.60
N LYS A 901 49.82 19.43 44.73
CA LYS A 901 50.38 20.67 44.17
C LYS A 901 51.51 20.36 43.21
N GLU A 902 51.81 21.29 42.32
CA GLU A 902 52.92 21.18 41.37
C GLU A 902 54.01 22.21 41.68
N PHE A 903 55.27 21.79 41.54
CA PHE A 903 56.45 22.64 41.69
C PHE A 903 57.60 22.08 40.86
N ASN A 904 58.16 22.88 39.95
CA ASN A 904 59.19 22.48 38.98
C ASN A 904 58.84 21.16 38.25
N ASP A 905 57.67 21.14 37.60
CA ASP A 905 57.14 20.03 36.80
C ASP A 905 57.04 18.69 37.55
N ARG A 906 56.93 18.74 38.88
CA ARG A 906 56.68 17.58 39.74
C ARG A 906 55.49 17.82 40.66
N ALA A 907 54.59 16.85 40.70
CA ALA A 907 53.52 16.81 41.67
C ALA A 907 54.05 16.37 43.04
N TYR A 908 53.53 16.97 44.12
CA TYR A 908 53.76 16.57 45.50
C TYR A 908 52.47 16.68 46.30
N TRP A 909 52.37 15.84 47.33
CA TRP A 909 51.20 15.78 48.20
C TRP A 909 51.40 16.58 49.49
N GLU A 910 50.41 17.38 49.84
CA GLU A 910 50.24 17.99 51.16
C GLU A 910 49.04 17.38 51.87
N LEU A 911 49.16 17.16 53.18
CA LEU A 911 48.07 16.68 54.01
C LEU A 911 47.92 17.55 55.24
N PHE A 912 46.67 17.73 55.67
CA PHE A 912 46.31 18.36 56.94
C PHE A 912 45.28 17.48 57.64
N ALA A 913 45.62 16.96 58.81
CA ALA A 913 44.78 16.08 59.61
C ALA A 913 44.51 16.69 60.99
N GLN A 914 43.32 16.46 61.54
CA GLN A 914 42.93 16.90 62.88
C GLN A 914 42.41 15.74 63.73
N ASN A 915 42.65 15.83 65.03
CA ASN A 915 42.47 14.75 66.02
C ASN A 915 43.21 13.48 65.55
N VAL A 916 44.53 13.57 65.45
CA VAL A 916 45.38 12.43 65.07
C VAL A 916 45.50 11.48 66.25
N ASN A 917 44.81 10.35 66.13
CA ASN A 917 44.79 9.31 67.15
C ASN A 917 46.08 8.49 67.12
N GLU A 918 46.63 8.27 65.92
CA GLU A 918 47.90 7.58 65.71
C GLU A 918 48.50 7.95 64.35
N LEU A 919 49.78 8.31 64.34
CA LEU A 919 50.67 8.29 63.18
C LEU A 919 51.74 7.23 63.47
N GLU A 920 51.88 6.20 62.66
CA GLU A 920 52.89 5.14 62.85
C GLU A 920 53.79 4.99 61.62
N GLY A 921 55.08 4.77 61.85
CA GLY A 921 56.04 4.28 60.85
C GLY A 921 57.12 3.42 61.50
N GLN A 922 58.00 2.81 60.70
CA GLN A 922 58.99 1.81 61.15
C GLN A 922 59.78 2.17 62.43
N VAL A 923 60.09 3.47 62.64
CA VAL A 923 60.90 3.95 63.77
C VAL A 923 60.23 5.05 64.60
N PHE A 924 58.94 5.30 64.40
CA PHE A 924 58.23 6.36 65.11
C PHE A 924 56.74 6.10 65.28
N ARG A 925 56.17 6.65 66.36
CA ARG A 925 54.72 6.81 66.56
C ARG A 925 54.42 8.21 67.04
N ALA A 926 53.28 8.81 66.68
CA ALA A 926 52.90 10.12 67.18
C ALA A 926 51.40 10.30 67.38
N VAL A 927 51.04 11.22 68.27
CA VAL A 927 49.68 11.67 68.54
C VAL A 927 49.65 13.20 68.62
N ALA A 928 48.63 13.84 68.05
CA ALA A 928 48.54 15.31 67.95
C ALA A 928 47.10 15.81 67.75
N ASP A 929 46.82 17.05 68.17
CA ASP A 929 45.53 17.70 67.88
C ASP A 929 45.46 18.10 66.39
N GLU A 930 46.58 18.55 65.80
CA GLU A 930 46.72 18.81 64.36
C GLU A 930 48.04 18.21 63.83
N LEU A 931 48.03 17.77 62.57
CA LEU A 931 49.19 17.32 61.81
C LEU A 931 49.15 17.95 60.42
N SER A 932 50.28 18.50 59.97
CA SER A 932 50.49 18.77 58.54
C SER A 932 51.70 17.99 58.01
N PHE A 933 51.65 17.62 56.73
CA PHE A 933 52.73 16.94 56.02
C PHE A 933 52.99 17.58 54.66
N ASP A 934 54.26 17.80 54.34
CA ASP A 934 54.76 18.24 53.02
C ASP A 934 55.69 17.12 52.48
N GLU A 935 55.27 16.44 51.41
CA GLU A 935 56.02 15.33 50.79
C GLU A 935 57.39 15.78 50.26
N ARG A 936 57.45 16.97 49.65
CA ARG A 936 58.66 17.52 49.02
C ARG A 936 59.74 17.79 50.08
N LEU A 937 59.35 18.16 51.30
CA LEU A 937 60.25 18.27 52.45
C LEU A 937 60.42 16.95 53.23
N GLY A 938 59.49 16.00 53.06
CA GLY A 938 59.39 14.79 53.88
C GLY A 938 59.19 15.11 55.36
N ARG A 939 58.47 16.21 55.65
CA ARG A 939 58.36 16.82 56.98
C ARG A 939 56.93 16.71 57.51
N PHE A 940 56.80 16.15 58.69
CA PHE A 940 55.62 16.26 59.53
C PHE A 940 55.75 17.47 60.45
N ILE A 941 54.65 18.18 60.68
CA ILE A 941 54.51 19.18 61.73
C ILE A 941 53.34 18.74 62.61
N LEU A 942 53.63 18.39 63.86
CA LEU A 942 52.67 17.93 64.86
C LEU A 942 52.40 19.07 65.82
N ARG A 943 51.13 19.36 66.09
CA ARG A 943 50.72 20.47 66.95
C ARG A 943 49.74 20.04 68.03
N GLY A 944 50.00 20.52 69.24
CA GLY A 944 49.11 20.46 70.39
C GLY A 944 48.32 21.76 70.56
N ILE A 945 47.01 21.67 70.73
CA ILE A 945 46.12 22.80 71.04
C ILE A 945 45.61 22.68 72.48
N GLY A 946 45.04 21.53 72.83
CA GLY A 946 44.54 21.22 74.17
C GLY A 946 45.48 20.30 74.96
N LYS A 947 46.24 19.44 74.28
CA LYS A 947 47.32 18.61 74.85
C LYS A 947 48.57 18.78 74.01
N ASP A 948 49.75 18.60 74.61
CA ASP A 948 51.01 18.59 73.84
C ASP A 948 50.99 17.43 72.82
N ALA A 949 51.49 17.71 71.60
CA ALA A 949 51.74 16.66 70.63
C ALA A 949 52.90 15.80 71.14
N THR A 950 52.80 14.47 70.99
CA THR A 950 53.83 13.54 71.46
C THR A 950 54.33 12.70 70.30
N LEU A 951 55.65 12.73 70.08
CA LEU A 951 56.39 11.89 69.14
C LEU A 951 57.22 10.87 69.95
N TYR A 952 56.94 9.59 69.74
CA TYR A 952 57.73 8.46 70.19
C TYR A 952 58.70 8.07 69.08
N PHE A 953 60.01 8.10 69.31
CA PHE A 953 61.02 7.75 68.30
C PHE A 953 61.99 6.66 68.81
N GLN A 954 62.39 5.73 67.95
CA GLN A 954 63.38 4.69 68.26
C GLN A 954 64.61 4.79 67.32
N GLU A 955 65.83 4.67 67.86
CA GLU A 955 67.07 4.80 67.07
C GLU A 955 67.22 3.74 65.97
N ARG A 956 66.63 2.57 66.19
CA ARG A 956 66.58 1.43 65.25
C ARG A 956 65.30 0.65 65.49
N PRO A 957 64.75 -0.07 64.50
CA PRO A 957 63.59 -0.92 64.70
C PRO A 957 63.82 -1.92 65.83
N GLY A 958 62.88 -1.97 66.80
CA GLY A 958 62.93 -2.84 67.96
C GLY A 958 63.74 -2.30 69.15
N ALA A 959 64.12 -1.03 69.15
CA ALA A 959 64.67 -0.36 70.34
C ALA A 959 63.55 0.27 71.19
N SER A 960 63.85 0.65 72.43
CA SER A 960 62.90 1.40 73.26
C SER A 960 62.56 2.74 72.62
N PHE A 961 61.28 3.13 72.65
CA PHE A 961 60.84 4.43 72.19
C PHE A 961 61.19 5.53 73.21
N SER A 962 61.82 6.59 72.74
CA SER A 962 62.03 7.86 73.45
C SER A 962 60.87 8.82 73.13
N PRO A 963 60.06 9.25 74.12
CA PRO A 963 59.00 10.23 73.91
C PRO A 963 59.55 11.67 73.91
N SER A 964 59.05 12.50 73.00
CA SER A 964 59.21 13.95 72.98
C SER A 964 57.83 14.59 72.91
N SER A 965 57.46 15.38 73.92
CA SER A 965 56.12 15.99 74.04
C SER A 965 56.22 17.52 74.09
N HIS A 966 55.69 18.20 73.08
CA HIS A 966 55.75 19.66 72.94
C HIS A 966 54.50 20.20 72.22
N ARG A 967 54.24 21.51 72.33
CA ARG A 967 53.16 22.19 71.59
C ARG A 967 53.34 22.17 70.08
N LEU A 968 54.58 22.18 69.60
CA LEU A 968 54.93 22.08 68.19
C LEU A 968 56.17 21.17 68.05
N ILE A 969 56.06 20.17 67.18
CA ILE A 969 57.16 19.27 66.81
C ILE A 969 57.24 19.24 65.28
N GLU A 970 58.32 19.77 64.70
CA GLU A 970 58.69 19.45 63.33
C GLU A 970 59.53 18.16 63.32
N PHE A 971 59.16 17.22 62.47
CA PHE A 971 59.83 15.92 62.38
C PHE A 971 60.13 15.55 60.92
N ILE A 972 61.39 15.26 60.63
CA ILE A 972 61.86 14.77 59.32
C ILE A 972 62.45 13.37 59.53
N PRO A 973 61.66 12.28 59.37
CA PRO A 973 62.04 10.93 59.79
C PRO A 973 63.37 10.45 59.20
N LYS A 974 63.62 10.78 57.92
CA LYS A 974 64.82 10.36 57.17
C LYS A 974 66.09 11.09 57.59
N LYS A 975 65.97 12.34 58.06
CA LYS A 975 67.09 13.06 58.69
C LYS A 975 67.24 12.74 60.18
N ARG A 976 66.29 11.98 60.76
CA ARG A 976 66.13 11.78 62.22
C ARG A 976 66.10 13.11 62.99
N SER A 977 65.65 14.17 62.31
CA SER A 977 65.67 15.53 62.83
C SER A 977 64.33 15.84 63.46
N ILE A 978 64.38 16.20 64.74
CA ILE A 978 63.25 16.65 65.55
C ILE A 978 63.57 18.09 65.98
N THR A 979 62.72 19.04 65.60
CA THR A 979 62.81 20.44 66.04
C THR A 979 61.56 20.76 66.84
N VAL A 980 61.71 21.41 67.99
CA VAL A 980 60.60 21.70 68.90
C VAL A 980 60.63 23.17 69.33
N ASP A 981 59.45 23.77 69.47
CA ASP A 981 59.34 25.14 69.99
C ASP A 981 59.90 25.21 71.42
N GLY A 982 60.95 26.01 71.60
CA GLY A 982 61.59 26.27 72.90
C GLY A 982 63.03 25.76 73.07
N SER A 983 63.61 25.02 72.12
CA SER A 983 65.02 24.60 72.23
C SER A 983 65.78 24.55 70.90
N SER A 984 66.77 25.42 70.75
CA SER A 984 67.80 25.31 69.72
C SER A 984 68.98 24.48 70.21
N GLY A 985 69.08 23.23 69.76
CA GLY A 985 70.32 22.44 69.77
C GLY A 985 70.34 21.24 70.72
N LEU A 986 70.61 20.06 70.17
CA LEU A 986 71.96 19.46 70.19
C LEU A 986 72.02 18.30 69.19
N GLY A 987 73.18 18.11 68.55
CA GLY A 987 73.42 16.98 67.66
C GLY A 987 73.88 15.74 68.43
N GLY A 988 73.49 14.57 67.93
CA GLY A 988 74.00 13.24 68.28
C GLY A 988 73.99 12.37 67.03
#